data_AF-A0A915CZ76-F1
#
_entry.id   AF-A0A915CZ76-F1
#
_cell.length_a   1.000
_cell.length_b   1.000
_cell.length_c   1.000
_cell.angle_alpha   90.00
_cell.angle_beta   90.00
_cell.angle_gamma   90.00
#
_symmetry.space_group_name_H-M   'P 1'
#
loop_
_entity.id
_entity.type
_entity.pdbx_description
1 polymer ?
#
loop_
_entity_poly.entity_id
_entity_poly.type
_entity_poly.pdbx_seq_one_letter_code
_entity_poly.pdbx_strand_id
1 'polypeptide(L)'
;MKISSKLVSVWSAATSQNSKLELPNLRKKEPKYCSAADAVKLINSREHIYVHHACSTPTDLLKALAERVINEKLTGIQLSHALLFGHIPWTEPQYFDKMRSTCIFICPNLRKLVNEGNADYLPVFLNESSKIYDQKALRVDTALLNLSPPDEHGYCSLGINVDMSSAAARNANKIIAIINKSQPRTFGDTQIHISQVDAIVEADTPIYVVDQAPATAQEQAIGKLIAEHLVCDGATIQLGIGSTADAVVKNLKNHKDLGVHTELLSTSVQELIECNVVTNNNKTLYPGKVVTAFAMGSRKFYDFLDNNPLILFGSAGYTNAVNVVASNRQMTAINSGIEVDLTGQVVSDSIGKTFYSGFGGQVDFIYGASIGYDGLGKSIIALPSRTSKGESKIVPYIKQGSGVVTTRAHVNYVVTEHGIAQLWGKSVRQRAYELIQIAHPDDRHGLEKAAFEKFKFLSSSAAEDEIRDLPGLTFDINFKHYSGYLQVSPVHFLHYWFVESQSSPETDPLMFWFNGGPGRTSFRTCPYFVNEDGTSLRRNPDSWNKFANVVFLESPAGVGQSYYTDENDTTNDEQTAKENYEAIKQFFSKFPKFRDNSFYITGESYAGIYIPTLANQIIEGQQKYAINLKGIAIGNGIMDSELNDQTLMEFAYYHGFLDEKLWNQFLKECCHGIADNCNYRNLSAKCYKIKRALEFDGINGYDVYRPCESNQKGQKRTGNSFSQRFSAITGPTDPQNVKCFNDTAVFTYLNNKEVKQALHISPKAFEWTVCSGNLQYYKQYENMYKEIKEVIEANVAVLLYFGDTDTACNFLMGQKFSERLGYQLKEQKKPWTFDGQVAGFLTQYDKKLTYMTILGAGHMAPEWRAPEMNYAMKQFVTSQPI
;
A
#
# COMPACT_ATOMS: atom_id res chain seq x y z
N MET A 1 -8.14 -30.38 26.79
CA MET A 1 -9.38 -30.47 27.62
C MET A 1 -10.34 -31.42 26.90
N LYS A 2 -10.69 -32.56 27.50
CA LYS A 2 -11.60 -33.55 26.88
C LYS A 2 -13.01 -32.94 26.81
N ILE A 3 -13.45 -32.55 25.61
CA ILE A 3 -14.86 -32.21 25.35
C ILE A 3 -15.62 -33.53 25.33
N SER A 4 -16.16 -33.93 26.49
CA SER A 4 -16.91 -35.17 26.66
C SER A 4 -18.32 -35.02 26.10
N SER A 5 -18.72 -35.99 25.26
CA SER A 5 -20.03 -36.65 25.11
C SER A 5 -21.37 -35.89 25.18
N LYS A 6 -21.42 -34.57 25.37
CA LYS A 6 -22.65 -33.76 25.47
C LYS A 6 -23.04 -33.01 24.18
N LEU A 7 -22.21 -33.03 23.13
CA LEU A 7 -22.49 -32.33 21.87
C LEU A 7 -23.30 -33.15 20.85
N VAL A 8 -23.46 -34.46 21.04
CA VAL A 8 -24.20 -35.32 20.10
C VAL A 8 -25.72 -35.18 20.24
N SER A 9 -26.23 -34.49 21.29
CA SER A 9 -27.67 -34.30 21.49
C SER A 9 -28.21 -32.93 21.05
N VAL A 10 -27.43 -32.10 20.35
CA VAL A 10 -27.84 -30.71 20.02
C VAL A 10 -28.82 -30.64 18.83
N TRP A 11 -28.98 -31.73 18.08
CA TRP A 11 -29.89 -31.76 16.93
C TRP A 11 -31.38 -31.64 17.30
N SER A 12 -31.77 -31.86 18.55
CA SER A 12 -33.18 -31.80 18.99
C SER A 12 -33.51 -30.73 20.04
N ALA A 13 -32.55 -29.92 20.47
CA ALA A 13 -32.70 -29.09 21.68
C ALA A 13 -33.18 -27.64 21.45
N ALA A 14 -33.74 -27.32 20.28
CA ALA A 14 -34.42 -26.06 20.01
C ALA A 14 -35.85 -26.32 19.50
N THR A 15 -36.67 -26.92 20.37
CA THR A 15 -38.06 -27.23 20.09
C THR A 15 -38.94 -26.55 21.14
N SER A 16 -39.74 -25.57 20.69
CA SER A 16 -40.87 -25.09 21.48
C SER A 16 -41.91 -26.20 21.54
N GLN A 17 -42.45 -26.51 22.72
CA GLN A 17 -43.39 -27.61 23.03
C GLN A 17 -44.74 -27.63 22.26
N ASN A 18 -44.91 -26.91 21.15
CA ASN A 18 -46.17 -26.78 20.39
C ASN A 18 -45.97 -26.80 18.85
N SER A 19 -44.98 -27.54 18.34
CA SER A 19 -44.65 -27.56 16.91
C SER A 19 -45.51 -28.57 16.11
N LYS A 20 -46.05 -28.17 14.95
CA LYS A 20 -46.82 -29.05 14.05
C LYS A 20 -45.96 -30.16 13.40
N LEU A 21 -44.63 -30.00 13.41
CA LEU A 21 -43.72 -30.93 12.75
C LEU A 21 -43.13 -32.02 13.69
N GLU A 22 -43.39 -31.98 15.00
CA GLU A 22 -42.75 -32.89 15.97
C GLU A 22 -43.25 -34.35 15.89
N LEU A 23 -44.53 -34.57 15.56
CA LEU A 23 -45.07 -35.91 15.33
C LEU A 23 -46.10 -35.86 14.20
N PRO A 24 -45.96 -36.69 13.14
CA PRO A 24 -46.99 -36.77 12.12
C PRO A 24 -48.29 -37.27 12.76
N ASN A 25 -49.39 -36.56 12.51
CA ASN A 25 -50.70 -37.07 12.89
C ASN A 25 -51.11 -38.17 11.91
N LEU A 26 -50.65 -39.40 12.18
CA LEU A 26 -50.93 -40.59 11.37
C LEU A 26 -52.41 -41.02 11.40
N ARG A 27 -53.26 -40.30 12.15
CA ARG A 27 -54.62 -40.76 12.44
C ARG A 27 -55.76 -40.08 11.69
N LYS A 28 -55.60 -39.06 10.81
CA LYS A 28 -56.74 -38.58 9.96
C LYS A 28 -56.57 -37.41 8.96
N LYS A 29 -55.38 -36.84 8.69
CA LYS A 29 -55.28 -35.72 7.72
C LYS A 29 -54.67 -36.20 6.40
N GLU A 30 -55.49 -36.33 5.36
CA GLU A 30 -55.05 -36.50 3.98
C GLU A 30 -55.01 -35.12 3.30
N PRO A 31 -53.90 -34.75 2.63
CA PRO A 31 -53.80 -33.48 1.92
C PRO A 31 -54.73 -33.47 0.71
N LYS A 32 -55.27 -32.29 0.37
CA LYS A 32 -56.09 -32.13 -0.83
C LYS A 32 -55.19 -31.98 -2.07
N TYR A 33 -55.16 -33.00 -2.93
CA TYR A 33 -54.57 -32.90 -4.26
C TYR A 33 -55.45 -32.02 -5.16
N CYS A 34 -54.89 -30.96 -5.74
CA CYS A 34 -55.64 -30.01 -6.54
C CYS A 34 -54.75 -29.17 -7.49
N SER A 35 -55.37 -28.35 -8.33
CA SER A 35 -54.66 -27.39 -9.17
C SER A 35 -54.01 -26.27 -8.34
N ALA A 36 -52.97 -25.61 -8.86
CA ALA A 36 -52.37 -24.45 -8.19
C ALA A 36 -53.40 -23.35 -7.87
N ALA A 37 -54.34 -23.10 -8.81
CA ALA A 37 -55.42 -22.14 -8.62
C ALA A 37 -56.37 -22.52 -7.48
N ASP A 38 -56.65 -23.81 -7.27
CA ASP A 38 -57.45 -24.29 -6.14
C ASP A 38 -56.68 -24.31 -4.82
N ALA A 39 -55.38 -24.64 -4.86
CA ALA A 39 -54.54 -24.70 -3.68
C ALA A 39 -54.41 -23.33 -3.03
N VAL A 40 -54.17 -22.29 -3.84
CA VAL A 40 -54.04 -20.91 -3.32
C VAL A 40 -55.36 -20.34 -2.80
N LYS A 41 -56.53 -20.98 -3.02
CA LYS A 41 -57.82 -20.55 -2.40
C LYS A 41 -57.80 -20.59 -0.89
N LEU A 42 -56.90 -21.37 -0.30
CA LEU A 42 -56.73 -21.44 1.15
C LEU A 42 -56.13 -20.16 1.76
N ILE A 43 -55.57 -19.26 0.94
CA ILE A 43 -54.91 -18.03 1.39
C ILE A 43 -55.94 -16.88 1.45
N ASN A 44 -55.98 -16.13 2.54
CA ASN A 44 -56.86 -14.97 2.69
C ASN A 44 -56.08 -13.65 2.61
N SER A 45 -56.81 -12.54 2.49
CA SER A 45 -56.22 -11.20 2.63
C SER A 45 -55.53 -11.07 3.99
N ARG A 46 -54.46 -10.26 4.05
CA ARG A 46 -53.67 -9.99 5.26
C ARG A 46 -52.93 -11.19 5.85
N GLU A 47 -52.73 -12.25 5.07
CA GLU A 47 -51.88 -13.36 5.47
C GLU A 47 -50.40 -13.05 5.27
N HIS A 48 -49.59 -13.53 6.20
CA HIS A 48 -48.15 -13.61 6.04
C HIS A 48 -47.75 -14.98 5.51
N ILE A 49 -47.15 -14.98 4.34
CA ILE A 49 -46.80 -16.17 3.59
C ILE A 49 -45.27 -16.32 3.58
N TYR A 50 -44.77 -17.46 4.05
CA TYR A 50 -43.41 -17.86 3.79
C TYR A 50 -43.32 -18.48 2.40
N VAL A 51 -42.33 -18.06 1.61
CA VAL A 51 -42.06 -18.63 0.29
C VAL A 51 -40.76 -19.42 0.36
N HIS A 52 -40.85 -20.72 0.08
CA HIS A 52 -39.68 -21.56 -0.09
C HIS A 52 -38.79 -20.97 -1.18
N HIS A 53 -37.51 -20.86 -0.91
CA HIS A 53 -36.65 -19.95 -1.66
C HIS A 53 -35.47 -20.70 -2.28
N ALA A 54 -34.48 -19.96 -2.72
CA ALA A 54 -33.39 -20.40 -3.56
C ALA A 54 -33.94 -21.14 -4.79
N CYS A 55 -33.26 -22.20 -5.17
CA CYS A 55 -33.60 -23.02 -6.33
C CYS A 55 -34.92 -23.81 -6.14
N SER A 56 -35.49 -23.80 -4.93
CA SER A 56 -36.76 -24.44 -4.61
C SER A 56 -37.97 -23.48 -4.68
N THR A 57 -37.81 -22.31 -5.30
CA THR A 57 -38.90 -21.32 -5.48
C THR A 57 -40.14 -21.94 -6.14
N PRO A 58 -41.35 -21.93 -5.51
CA PRO A 58 -42.56 -22.58 -6.01
C PRO A 58 -43.33 -21.70 -7.00
N THR A 59 -42.75 -21.40 -8.16
CA THR A 59 -43.24 -20.40 -9.13
C THR A 59 -44.68 -20.61 -9.58
N ASP A 60 -45.14 -21.86 -9.73
CA ASP A 60 -46.52 -22.15 -10.15
C ASP A 60 -47.56 -21.70 -9.11
N LEU A 61 -47.24 -21.86 -7.82
CA LEU A 61 -48.07 -21.35 -6.73
C LEU A 61 -48.01 -19.82 -6.65
N LEU A 62 -46.83 -19.22 -6.88
CA LEU A 62 -46.64 -17.77 -6.87
C LEU A 62 -47.44 -17.09 -7.99
N LYS A 63 -47.45 -17.68 -9.19
CA LYS A 63 -48.23 -17.20 -10.32
C LYS A 63 -49.73 -17.30 -10.04
N ALA A 64 -50.20 -18.47 -9.58
CA ALA A 64 -51.62 -18.66 -9.24
C ALA A 64 -52.08 -17.70 -8.13
N LEU A 65 -51.24 -17.45 -7.13
CA LEU A 65 -51.53 -16.50 -6.06
C LEU A 65 -51.66 -15.08 -6.62
N ALA A 66 -50.71 -14.62 -7.43
CA ALA A 66 -50.75 -13.28 -8.01
C ALA A 66 -51.99 -13.06 -8.89
N GLU A 67 -52.32 -14.02 -9.76
CA GLU A 67 -53.55 -13.97 -10.58
C GLU A 67 -54.81 -13.87 -9.70
N ARG A 68 -54.87 -14.65 -8.62
CA ARG A 68 -55.96 -14.59 -7.66
C ARG A 68 -56.05 -13.25 -6.92
N VAL A 69 -54.91 -12.67 -6.53
CA VAL A 69 -54.88 -11.36 -5.86
C VAL A 69 -55.59 -10.30 -6.70
N ILE A 70 -55.39 -10.30 -8.03
CA ILE A 70 -56.08 -9.37 -8.93
C ILE A 70 -57.56 -9.75 -9.10
N ASN A 71 -57.84 -11.00 -9.46
CA ASN A 71 -59.19 -11.44 -9.82
C ASN A 71 -60.17 -11.37 -8.64
N GLU A 72 -59.70 -11.68 -7.43
CA GLU A 72 -60.50 -11.70 -6.19
C GLU A 72 -60.25 -10.49 -5.28
N LYS A 73 -59.44 -9.51 -5.71
CA LYS A 73 -59.14 -8.26 -4.98
C LYS A 73 -58.61 -8.50 -3.55
N LEU A 74 -57.71 -9.47 -3.39
CA LEU A 74 -57.05 -9.71 -2.11
C LEU A 74 -56.08 -8.54 -1.80
N THR A 75 -55.93 -8.21 -0.52
CA THR A 75 -55.07 -7.09 -0.09
C THR A 75 -54.24 -7.44 1.15
N GLY A 76 -53.12 -6.74 1.32
CA GLY A 76 -52.25 -6.89 2.48
C GLY A 76 -51.49 -8.21 2.56
N ILE A 77 -51.26 -8.89 1.43
CA ILE A 77 -50.47 -10.13 1.40
C ILE A 77 -49.00 -9.78 1.68
N GLN A 78 -48.42 -10.42 2.69
CA GLN A 78 -47.00 -10.27 3.03
C GLN A 78 -46.25 -11.54 2.66
N LEU A 79 -45.06 -11.42 2.07
CA LEU A 79 -44.27 -12.54 1.58
C LEU A 79 -42.86 -12.49 2.18
N SER A 80 -42.53 -13.40 3.10
CA SER A 80 -41.16 -13.53 3.62
C SER A 80 -40.37 -14.57 2.85
N HIS A 81 -39.14 -14.20 2.48
CA HIS A 81 -38.22 -15.08 1.74
C HIS A 81 -36.78 -14.54 1.78
N ALA A 82 -35.83 -15.37 1.36
CA ALA A 82 -34.49 -14.94 0.97
C ALA A 82 -34.41 -14.83 -0.58
N LEU A 83 -33.63 -15.67 -1.25
CA LEU A 83 -33.42 -15.58 -2.71
C LEU A 83 -34.59 -16.21 -3.48
N LEU A 84 -35.30 -15.44 -4.33
CA LEU A 84 -36.32 -16.01 -5.22
C LEU A 84 -35.82 -16.07 -6.67
N PHE A 85 -36.11 -17.19 -7.33
CA PHE A 85 -35.76 -17.44 -8.73
C PHE A 85 -37.02 -17.50 -9.61
N GLY A 86 -36.83 -17.23 -10.90
CA GLY A 86 -37.92 -17.18 -11.87
C GLY A 86 -38.70 -15.87 -11.85
N HIS A 87 -39.90 -15.92 -12.44
CA HIS A 87 -40.77 -14.76 -12.52
C HIS A 87 -41.45 -14.50 -11.18
N ILE A 88 -41.36 -13.26 -10.69
CA ILE A 88 -41.96 -12.80 -9.44
C ILE A 88 -43.02 -11.77 -9.79
N PRO A 89 -44.31 -12.15 -9.96
CA PRO A 89 -45.31 -11.29 -10.59
C PRO A 89 -45.51 -9.95 -9.87
N TRP A 90 -45.40 -9.92 -8.55
CA TRP A 90 -45.62 -8.71 -7.74
C TRP A 90 -44.47 -7.69 -7.79
N THR A 91 -43.49 -7.91 -8.66
CA THR A 91 -42.52 -6.87 -9.06
C THR A 91 -43.15 -5.80 -9.96
N GLU A 92 -44.33 -6.06 -10.52
CA GLU A 92 -45.07 -5.13 -11.36
C GLU A 92 -45.91 -4.12 -10.53
N PRO A 93 -46.06 -2.86 -10.96
CA PRO A 93 -46.74 -1.81 -10.20
C PRO A 93 -48.18 -2.12 -9.76
N GLN A 94 -48.90 -2.94 -10.53
CA GLN A 94 -50.30 -3.31 -10.23
C GLN A 94 -50.48 -4.06 -8.89
N TYR A 95 -49.39 -4.58 -8.33
CA TYR A 95 -49.39 -5.35 -7.08
C TYR A 95 -48.88 -4.57 -5.86
N PHE A 96 -48.32 -3.37 -6.00
CA PHE A 96 -47.58 -2.67 -4.93
C PHE A 96 -48.43 -2.36 -3.68
N ASP A 97 -49.74 -2.16 -3.85
CA ASP A 97 -50.71 -1.93 -2.78
C ASP A 97 -51.36 -3.23 -2.23
N LYS A 98 -51.06 -4.39 -2.84
CA LYS A 98 -51.72 -5.68 -2.56
C LYS A 98 -50.78 -6.72 -1.97
N MET A 99 -49.55 -6.78 -2.48
CA MET A 99 -48.54 -7.76 -2.12
C MET A 99 -47.23 -7.05 -1.77
N ARG A 100 -46.60 -7.45 -0.66
CA ARG A 100 -45.35 -6.86 -0.20
C ARG A 100 -44.35 -7.91 0.23
N SER A 101 -43.16 -7.88 -0.38
CA SER A 101 -42.04 -8.75 0.00
C SER A 101 -41.32 -8.20 1.24
N THR A 102 -41.07 -9.08 2.21
CA THR A 102 -40.11 -8.90 3.30
C THR A 102 -38.89 -9.75 3.00
N CYS A 103 -37.85 -9.14 2.47
CA CYS A 103 -36.61 -9.81 2.06
C CYS A 103 -35.71 -10.00 3.29
N ILE A 104 -35.51 -11.25 3.73
CA ILE A 104 -34.46 -11.61 4.70
C ILE A 104 -33.06 -11.53 4.04
N PHE A 105 -33.03 -11.81 2.73
CA PHE A 105 -31.89 -11.56 1.86
C PHE A 105 -32.41 -11.03 0.52
N ILE A 106 -31.89 -9.90 0.04
CA ILE A 106 -32.43 -9.24 -1.15
C ILE A 106 -32.02 -9.98 -2.43
N CYS A 107 -33.00 -10.42 -3.21
CA CYS A 107 -32.75 -11.03 -4.52
C CYS A 107 -32.60 -9.96 -5.63
N PRO A 108 -31.90 -10.26 -6.73
CA PRO A 108 -31.69 -9.31 -7.84
C PRO A 108 -33.00 -8.70 -8.37
N ASN A 109 -34.06 -9.50 -8.47
CA ASN A 109 -35.35 -9.10 -9.04
C ASN A 109 -36.15 -8.16 -8.11
N LEU A 110 -35.88 -8.16 -6.79
CA LEU A 110 -36.56 -7.29 -5.82
C LEU A 110 -35.70 -6.12 -5.33
N ARG A 111 -34.40 -6.12 -5.66
CA ARG A 111 -33.45 -5.06 -5.24
C ARG A 111 -33.96 -3.66 -5.58
N LYS A 112 -34.49 -3.46 -6.78
CA LYS A 112 -35.06 -2.18 -7.20
C LYS A 112 -36.21 -1.76 -6.29
N LEU A 113 -37.16 -2.66 -6.04
CA LEU A 113 -38.34 -2.39 -5.22
C LEU A 113 -37.98 -2.05 -3.77
N VAL A 114 -37.00 -2.74 -3.19
CA VAL A 114 -36.52 -2.43 -1.83
C VAL A 114 -35.99 -0.99 -1.76
N ASN A 115 -35.16 -0.59 -2.71
CA ASN A 115 -34.58 0.75 -2.73
C ASN A 115 -35.58 1.85 -3.13
N GLU A 116 -36.72 1.49 -3.72
CA GLU A 116 -37.83 2.40 -4.05
C GLU A 116 -38.95 2.40 -2.98
N GLY A 117 -38.81 1.62 -1.90
CA GLY A 117 -39.80 1.54 -0.82
C GLY A 117 -41.01 0.63 -1.08
N ASN A 118 -41.01 -0.11 -2.20
CA ASN A 118 -42.09 -1.03 -2.60
C ASN A 118 -41.91 -2.46 -2.05
N ALA A 119 -40.76 -2.76 -1.45
CA ALA A 119 -40.51 -3.97 -0.68
C ALA A 119 -39.68 -3.65 0.57
N ASP A 120 -39.68 -4.54 1.55
CA ASP A 120 -38.93 -4.39 2.80
C ASP A 120 -37.66 -5.25 2.80
N TYR A 121 -36.62 -4.76 3.48
CA TYR A 121 -35.43 -5.54 3.84
C TYR A 121 -35.41 -5.73 5.36
N LEU A 122 -35.36 -6.99 5.79
CA LEU A 122 -35.27 -7.38 7.20
C LEU A 122 -33.83 -7.81 7.51
N PRO A 123 -33.00 -6.95 8.12
CA PRO A 123 -31.64 -7.31 8.48
C PRO A 123 -31.65 -8.31 9.65
N VAL A 124 -31.15 -9.52 9.41
CA VAL A 124 -31.02 -10.58 10.41
C VAL A 124 -29.85 -11.51 10.02
N PHE A 125 -29.11 -12.02 11.00
CA PHE A 125 -28.11 -13.06 10.75
C PHE A 125 -28.77 -14.37 10.37
N LEU A 126 -28.14 -15.16 9.49
CA LEU A 126 -28.79 -16.37 9.00
C LEU A 126 -28.98 -17.40 10.11
N ASN A 127 -28.08 -17.51 11.10
CA ASN A 127 -28.31 -18.37 12.27
C ASN A 127 -29.53 -17.97 13.12
N GLU A 128 -29.96 -16.71 13.10
CA GLU A 128 -31.15 -16.23 13.80
C GLU A 128 -32.42 -16.29 12.93
N SER A 129 -32.29 -16.59 11.63
CA SER A 129 -33.42 -16.65 10.71
C SER A 129 -34.43 -17.76 11.04
N SER A 130 -34.01 -18.86 11.68
CA SER A 130 -34.94 -19.86 12.22
C SER A 130 -35.66 -19.32 13.48
N LYS A 131 -34.92 -18.63 14.35
CA LYS A 131 -35.39 -18.09 15.63
C LYS A 131 -36.49 -17.05 15.46
N ILE A 132 -36.43 -16.21 14.41
CA ILE A 132 -37.47 -15.21 14.15
C ILE A 132 -38.86 -15.86 13.94
N TYR A 133 -38.90 -17.04 13.33
CA TYR A 133 -40.14 -17.81 13.13
C TYR A 133 -40.55 -18.54 14.40
N ASP A 134 -39.61 -19.21 15.06
CA ASP A 134 -39.87 -19.96 16.30
C ASP A 134 -40.38 -19.06 17.44
N GLN A 135 -39.86 -17.83 17.52
CA GLN A 135 -40.30 -16.82 18.48
C GLN A 135 -41.50 -16.01 17.99
N LYS A 136 -41.98 -16.28 16.77
CA LYS A 136 -43.09 -15.55 16.12
C LYS A 136 -42.85 -14.04 16.01
N ALA A 137 -41.58 -13.61 16.03
CA ALA A 137 -41.20 -12.24 15.67
C ALA A 137 -41.57 -11.96 14.21
N LEU A 138 -41.44 -12.99 13.37
CA LEU A 138 -42.06 -13.06 12.05
C LEU A 138 -43.12 -14.17 12.05
N ARG A 139 -44.39 -13.79 12.08
CA ARG A 139 -45.52 -14.73 11.98
C ARG A 139 -45.53 -15.37 10.59
N VAL A 140 -45.92 -16.65 10.50
CA VAL A 140 -46.21 -17.33 9.22
C VAL A 140 -47.58 -17.97 9.30
N ASP A 141 -48.50 -17.50 8.45
CA ASP A 141 -49.81 -18.11 8.29
C ASP A 141 -49.78 -19.27 7.32
N THR A 142 -49.11 -19.09 6.18
CA THR A 142 -49.04 -20.07 5.11
C THR A 142 -47.60 -20.25 4.68
N ALA A 143 -47.13 -21.49 4.61
CA ALA A 143 -45.86 -21.82 3.95
C ALA A 143 -46.14 -22.38 2.56
N LEU A 144 -45.58 -21.77 1.53
CA LEU A 144 -45.58 -22.27 0.16
C LEU A 144 -44.27 -23.03 -0.06
N LEU A 145 -44.35 -24.36 -0.18
CA LEU A 145 -43.20 -25.24 -0.25
C LEU A 145 -43.09 -25.94 -1.61
N ASN A 146 -41.88 -26.38 -1.95
CA ASN A 146 -41.59 -27.24 -3.08
C ASN A 146 -40.81 -28.43 -2.54
N LEU A 147 -41.42 -29.61 -2.56
CA LEU A 147 -40.97 -30.80 -1.85
C LEU A 147 -40.73 -31.95 -2.83
N SER A 148 -39.88 -32.91 -2.44
CA SER A 148 -39.74 -34.17 -3.18
C SER A 148 -41.03 -34.99 -3.12
N PRO A 149 -41.23 -35.97 -4.03
CA PRO A 149 -42.25 -37.00 -3.87
C PRO A 149 -42.12 -37.70 -2.51
N PRO A 150 -43.22 -38.11 -1.86
CA PRO A 150 -43.17 -38.87 -0.61
C PRO A 150 -42.53 -40.26 -0.81
N ASP A 151 -41.93 -40.81 0.25
CA ASP A 151 -41.42 -42.18 0.25
C ASP A 151 -42.53 -43.17 0.64
N GLU A 152 -42.16 -44.45 0.75
CA GLU A 152 -43.05 -45.52 1.22
C GLU A 152 -43.62 -45.30 2.62
N HIS A 153 -43.07 -44.36 3.40
CA HIS A 153 -43.53 -43.99 4.73
C HIS A 153 -44.27 -42.64 4.75
N GLY A 154 -44.53 -42.03 3.59
CA GLY A 154 -45.26 -40.78 3.48
C GLY A 154 -44.44 -39.52 3.79
N TYR A 155 -43.11 -39.61 3.89
CA TYR A 155 -42.25 -38.44 4.11
C TYR A 155 -41.76 -37.87 2.78
N CYS A 156 -42.01 -36.58 2.59
CA CYS A 156 -41.37 -35.74 1.59
C CYS A 156 -40.09 -35.12 2.16
N SER A 157 -39.24 -34.58 1.29
CA SER A 157 -38.08 -33.78 1.65
C SER A 157 -38.26 -32.32 1.22
N LEU A 158 -37.83 -31.37 2.05
CA LEU A 158 -37.57 -29.96 1.69
C LEU A 158 -36.53 -29.83 0.56
N GLY A 159 -35.76 -30.89 0.31
CA GLY A 159 -34.78 -30.96 -0.76
C GLY A 159 -33.57 -30.07 -0.51
N ILE A 160 -33.18 -29.30 -1.50
CA ILE A 160 -31.90 -28.57 -1.48
C ILE A 160 -31.92 -27.30 -0.62
N ASN A 161 -33.02 -26.98 0.05
CA ASN A 161 -33.15 -25.74 0.82
C ASN A 161 -33.85 -25.99 2.16
N VAL A 162 -33.11 -25.98 3.27
CA VAL A 162 -33.64 -26.33 4.61
C VAL A 162 -33.58 -25.16 5.56
N ASP A 163 -32.38 -24.64 5.80
CA ASP A 163 -32.08 -23.34 6.39
C ASP A 163 -33.15 -22.74 7.36
N MET A 164 -33.79 -21.62 7.03
CA MET A 164 -34.95 -21.08 7.73
C MET A 164 -36.28 -21.75 7.29
N SER A 165 -36.25 -22.46 6.17
CA SER A 165 -37.42 -23.13 5.57
C SER A 165 -38.05 -24.16 6.51
N SER A 166 -37.24 -24.94 7.24
CA SER A 166 -37.75 -25.92 8.20
C SER A 166 -38.49 -25.25 9.37
N ALA A 167 -37.92 -24.17 9.91
CA ALA A 167 -38.57 -23.37 10.96
C ALA A 167 -39.86 -22.70 10.47
N ALA A 168 -39.86 -22.13 9.26
CA ALA A 168 -41.06 -21.51 8.70
C ALA A 168 -42.17 -22.54 8.46
N ALA A 169 -41.84 -23.71 7.89
CA ALA A 169 -42.79 -24.80 7.71
C ALA A 169 -43.37 -25.29 9.05
N ARG A 170 -42.54 -25.39 10.09
CA ARG A 170 -42.95 -25.83 11.43
C ARG A 170 -43.93 -24.89 12.12
N ASN A 171 -43.75 -23.59 11.91
CA ASN A 171 -44.54 -22.55 12.56
C ASN A 171 -45.76 -22.12 11.72
N ALA A 172 -45.89 -22.58 10.48
CA ALA A 172 -46.99 -22.21 9.60
C ALA A 172 -48.35 -22.77 10.06
N ASN A 173 -49.39 -21.95 9.98
CA ASN A 173 -50.76 -22.41 10.20
C ASN A 173 -51.25 -23.33 9.09
N LYS A 174 -50.77 -23.15 7.85
CA LYS A 174 -51.10 -23.97 6.69
C LYS A 174 -49.86 -24.23 5.85
N ILE A 175 -49.75 -25.42 5.27
CA ILE A 175 -48.69 -25.77 4.31
C ILE A 175 -49.36 -26.08 2.97
N ILE A 176 -49.02 -25.32 1.94
CA ILE A 176 -49.37 -25.65 0.55
C ILE A 176 -48.07 -26.04 -0.14
N ALA A 177 -48.02 -27.26 -0.67
CA ALA A 177 -46.81 -27.79 -1.26
C ALA A 177 -47.00 -28.13 -2.74
N ILE A 178 -45.98 -27.81 -3.54
CA ILE A 178 -45.73 -28.50 -4.80
C ILE A 178 -44.97 -29.79 -4.45
N ILE A 179 -45.48 -30.93 -4.90
CA ILE A 179 -44.74 -32.19 -4.91
C ILE A 179 -44.08 -32.30 -6.29
N ASN A 180 -42.76 -32.15 -6.33
CA ASN A 180 -41.97 -32.02 -7.55
C ASN A 180 -40.91 -33.12 -7.65
N LYS A 181 -40.97 -33.95 -8.70
CA LYS A 181 -39.98 -35.01 -8.95
C LYS A 181 -38.56 -34.48 -9.17
N SER A 182 -38.42 -33.24 -9.62
CA SER A 182 -37.11 -32.61 -9.82
C SER A 182 -36.43 -32.19 -8.51
N GLN A 183 -37.19 -32.11 -7.41
CA GLN A 183 -36.66 -31.78 -6.09
C GLN A 183 -35.98 -33.00 -5.46
N PRO A 184 -34.65 -32.94 -5.17
CA PRO A 184 -33.94 -34.08 -4.59
C PRO A 184 -34.48 -34.46 -3.21
N ARG A 185 -34.49 -35.75 -2.90
CA ARG A 185 -34.67 -36.28 -1.55
C ARG A 185 -33.35 -36.19 -0.80
N THR A 186 -33.13 -35.08 -0.12
CA THR A 186 -31.97 -34.86 0.74
C THR A 186 -32.22 -35.39 2.16
N PHE A 187 -31.15 -35.80 2.85
CA PHE A 187 -31.19 -36.22 4.25
C PHE A 187 -30.85 -35.07 5.18
N GLY A 188 -31.31 -35.15 6.43
CA GLY A 188 -31.13 -34.08 7.39
C GLY A 188 -32.43 -33.67 8.07
N ASP A 189 -32.50 -32.41 8.49
CA ASP A 189 -33.72 -31.75 9.02
C ASP A 189 -34.67 -31.39 7.86
N THR A 190 -34.85 -32.33 6.93
CA THR A 190 -35.49 -32.10 5.63
C THR A 190 -36.90 -32.67 5.58
N GLN A 191 -37.27 -33.53 6.53
CA GLN A 191 -38.43 -34.40 6.42
C GLN A 191 -39.73 -33.69 6.76
N ILE A 192 -40.73 -33.79 5.89
CA ILE A 192 -42.10 -33.33 6.12
C ILE A 192 -43.04 -34.46 5.70
N HIS A 193 -43.89 -34.94 6.62
CA HIS A 193 -44.86 -35.97 6.31
C HIS A 193 -46.07 -35.38 5.57
N ILE A 194 -46.63 -36.09 4.59
CA ILE A 194 -47.76 -35.61 3.78
C ILE A 194 -48.98 -35.21 4.60
N SER A 195 -49.19 -35.82 5.77
CA SER A 195 -50.30 -35.46 6.66
C SER A 195 -50.16 -34.07 7.31
N GLN A 196 -49.00 -33.45 7.20
CA GLN A 196 -48.76 -32.08 7.67
C GLN A 196 -49.13 -31.05 6.60
N VAL A 197 -49.26 -31.46 5.34
CA VAL A 197 -49.61 -30.62 4.20
C VAL A 197 -51.13 -30.46 4.11
N ASP A 198 -51.60 -29.24 3.80
CA ASP A 198 -53.03 -28.92 3.65
C ASP A 198 -53.52 -29.09 2.21
N ALA A 199 -52.73 -28.65 1.23
CA ALA A 199 -53.00 -28.83 -0.19
C ALA A 199 -51.73 -29.19 -0.95
N ILE A 200 -51.87 -30.12 -1.90
CA ILE A 200 -50.81 -30.59 -2.77
C ILE A 200 -51.13 -30.23 -4.21
N VAL A 201 -50.12 -29.69 -4.89
CA VAL A 201 -50.06 -29.54 -6.35
C VAL A 201 -48.96 -30.45 -6.85
N GLU A 202 -49.25 -31.30 -7.84
CA GLU A 202 -48.21 -32.13 -8.46
C GLU A 202 -47.52 -31.34 -9.58
N ALA A 203 -46.19 -31.42 -9.64
CA ALA A 203 -45.41 -30.85 -10.72
C ALA A 203 -44.27 -31.78 -11.15
N ASP A 204 -43.86 -31.64 -12.40
CA ASP A 204 -42.67 -32.27 -12.96
C ASP A 204 -41.73 -31.23 -13.59
N THR A 205 -41.87 -29.98 -13.15
CA THR A 205 -41.12 -28.84 -13.66
C THR A 205 -39.71 -28.86 -13.06
N PRO A 206 -38.64 -28.73 -13.87
CA PRO A 206 -37.28 -28.64 -13.34
C PRO A 206 -37.14 -27.54 -12.28
N ILE A 207 -36.53 -27.86 -11.14
CA ILE A 207 -36.11 -26.84 -10.17
C ILE A 207 -35.01 -25.97 -10.77
N TYR A 208 -34.85 -24.75 -10.26
CA TYR A 208 -33.90 -23.80 -10.83
C TYR A 208 -32.45 -24.28 -10.67
N VAL A 209 -31.65 -24.08 -11.72
CA VAL A 209 -30.21 -24.36 -11.71
C VAL A 209 -29.43 -23.05 -11.70
N VAL A 210 -28.22 -23.10 -11.15
CA VAL A 210 -27.26 -21.98 -11.15
C VAL A 210 -25.99 -22.43 -11.84
N ASP A 211 -25.69 -21.81 -12.99
CA ASP A 211 -24.47 -22.06 -13.73
C ASP A 211 -23.28 -21.33 -13.09
N GLN A 212 -22.10 -21.95 -13.16
CA GLN A 212 -20.87 -21.34 -12.66
C GLN A 212 -20.37 -20.29 -13.65
N ALA A 213 -20.29 -19.04 -13.19
CA ALA A 213 -19.61 -17.99 -13.94
C ALA A 213 -18.09 -18.23 -13.93
N PRO A 214 -17.38 -18.00 -15.06
CA PRO A 214 -15.93 -18.07 -15.07
C PRO A 214 -15.33 -16.99 -14.19
N ALA A 215 -14.36 -17.35 -13.34
CA ALA A 215 -13.67 -16.37 -12.50
C ALA A 215 -12.70 -15.54 -13.33
N THR A 216 -12.63 -14.25 -13.03
CA THR A 216 -11.69 -13.28 -13.60
C THR A 216 -10.25 -13.59 -13.20
N ALA A 217 -9.27 -12.97 -13.88
CA ALA A 217 -7.85 -13.16 -13.55
C ALA A 217 -7.53 -12.76 -12.10
N GLN A 218 -8.14 -11.68 -11.60
CA GLN A 218 -8.01 -11.23 -10.22
C GLN A 218 -8.57 -12.28 -9.25
N GLU A 219 -9.74 -12.83 -9.52
CA GLU A 219 -10.36 -13.86 -8.68
C GLU A 219 -9.58 -15.17 -8.70
N GLN A 220 -8.98 -15.55 -9.83
CA GLN A 220 -8.07 -16.69 -9.91
C GLN A 220 -6.82 -16.49 -9.05
N ALA A 221 -6.21 -15.29 -9.10
CA ALA A 221 -5.07 -14.94 -8.25
C ALA A 221 -5.44 -14.99 -6.76
N ILE A 222 -6.59 -14.44 -6.37
CA ILE A 222 -7.13 -14.52 -5.01
C ILE A 222 -7.35 -15.98 -4.60
N GLY A 223 -7.99 -16.77 -5.46
CA GLY A 223 -8.28 -18.18 -5.22
C GLY A 223 -7.01 -19.00 -4.96
N LYS A 224 -5.96 -18.74 -5.75
CA LYS A 224 -4.64 -19.35 -5.58
C LYS A 224 -3.99 -18.94 -4.25
N LEU A 225 -3.97 -17.65 -3.92
CA LEU A 225 -3.39 -17.16 -2.66
C LEU A 225 -4.06 -17.78 -1.43
N ILE A 226 -5.39 -17.88 -1.43
CA ILE A 226 -6.14 -18.48 -0.33
C ILE A 226 -5.83 -19.97 -0.22
N ALA A 227 -5.87 -20.71 -1.33
CA ALA A 227 -5.60 -22.14 -1.34
C ALA A 227 -4.16 -22.44 -0.89
N GLU A 228 -3.15 -21.75 -1.41
CA GLU A 228 -1.75 -22.07 -1.15
C GLU A 228 -1.25 -21.62 0.23
N HIS A 229 -1.83 -20.57 0.81
CA HIS A 229 -1.28 -19.94 2.01
C HIS A 229 -2.19 -19.99 3.24
N LEU A 230 -3.50 -20.20 3.07
CA LEU A 230 -4.46 -20.09 4.17
C LEU A 230 -5.28 -21.35 4.42
N VAL A 231 -5.48 -22.21 3.41
CA VAL A 231 -6.14 -23.51 3.60
C VAL A 231 -5.09 -24.57 3.94
N CYS A 232 -5.36 -25.36 4.98
CA CYS A 232 -4.48 -26.45 5.41
C CYS A 232 -5.11 -27.81 5.12
N ASP A 233 -4.29 -28.84 4.93
CA ASP A 233 -4.76 -30.23 4.91
C ASP A 233 -5.52 -30.57 6.21
N GLY A 234 -6.63 -31.28 6.08
CA GLY A 234 -7.50 -31.62 7.20
C GLY A 234 -8.42 -30.50 7.69
N ALA A 235 -8.41 -29.31 7.06
CA ALA A 235 -9.28 -28.20 7.43
C ALA A 235 -10.76 -28.47 7.12
N THR A 236 -11.66 -27.93 7.95
CA THR A 236 -13.10 -27.89 7.64
C THR A 236 -13.40 -26.57 6.93
N ILE A 237 -13.85 -26.61 5.69
CA ILE A 237 -14.07 -25.41 4.87
C ILE A 237 -15.54 -24.99 4.83
N GLN A 238 -15.76 -23.68 4.86
CA GLN A 238 -16.96 -23.01 4.41
C GLN A 238 -16.60 -22.07 3.26
N LEU A 239 -17.45 -22.05 2.23
CA LEU A 239 -17.25 -21.27 1.03
C LEU A 239 -18.48 -20.38 0.80
N GLY A 240 -18.23 -19.11 0.49
CA GLY A 240 -19.27 -18.16 0.07
C GLY A 240 -19.77 -18.45 -1.35
N ILE A 241 -20.66 -17.59 -1.84
CA ILE A 241 -21.21 -17.68 -3.21
C ILE A 241 -20.31 -16.91 -4.19
N GLY A 242 -20.17 -17.44 -5.40
CA GLY A 242 -19.65 -16.71 -6.56
C GLY A 242 -18.29 -17.18 -7.07
N SER A 243 -17.84 -16.51 -8.13
CA SER A 243 -16.63 -16.85 -8.89
C SER A 243 -15.35 -16.90 -8.05
N THR A 244 -15.22 -16.07 -7.01
CA THR A 244 -14.07 -16.11 -6.10
C THR A 244 -14.01 -17.41 -5.29
N ALA A 245 -15.15 -17.88 -4.76
CA ALA A 245 -15.21 -19.13 -4.01
C ALA A 245 -14.92 -20.34 -4.92
N ASP A 246 -15.46 -20.33 -6.13
CA ASP A 246 -15.17 -21.36 -7.13
C ASP A 246 -13.69 -21.37 -7.54
N ALA A 247 -13.05 -20.19 -7.63
CA ALA A 247 -11.61 -20.09 -7.90
C ALA A 247 -10.77 -20.70 -6.77
N VAL A 248 -11.16 -20.52 -5.50
CA VAL A 248 -10.49 -21.20 -4.38
C VAL A 248 -10.61 -22.71 -4.56
N VAL A 249 -11.83 -23.23 -4.75
CA VAL A 249 -12.08 -24.68 -4.88
C VAL A 249 -11.24 -25.31 -5.98
N LYS A 250 -11.11 -24.65 -7.14
CA LYS A 250 -10.28 -25.15 -8.25
C LYS A 250 -8.80 -25.32 -7.88
N ASN A 251 -8.29 -24.50 -6.95
CA ASN A 251 -6.91 -24.57 -6.46
C ASN A 251 -6.75 -25.50 -5.24
N LEU A 252 -7.84 -26.08 -4.71
CA LEU A 252 -7.79 -27.02 -3.59
C LEU A 252 -7.50 -28.47 -4.01
N LYS A 253 -7.39 -28.78 -5.31
CA LYS A 253 -7.26 -30.16 -5.82
C LYS A 253 -6.05 -30.94 -5.28
N ASN A 254 -5.02 -30.26 -4.78
CA ASN A 254 -3.82 -30.88 -4.21
C ASN A 254 -3.88 -31.03 -2.68
N HIS A 255 -4.91 -30.53 -2.02
CA HIS A 255 -5.11 -30.67 -0.58
C HIS A 255 -5.63 -32.07 -0.23
N LYS A 256 -5.54 -32.43 1.04
CA LYS A 256 -5.92 -33.75 1.55
C LYS A 256 -6.85 -33.67 2.74
N ASP A 257 -7.78 -34.61 2.79
CA ASP A 257 -8.68 -34.86 3.91
C ASP A 257 -9.47 -33.64 4.39
N LEU A 258 -9.88 -32.79 3.45
CA LEU A 258 -10.72 -31.63 3.76
C LEU A 258 -12.10 -32.09 4.27
N GLY A 259 -12.67 -31.30 5.18
CA GLY A 259 -14.05 -31.40 5.62
C GLY A 259 -14.90 -30.26 5.09
N VAL A 260 -16.22 -30.45 5.01
CA VAL A 260 -17.17 -29.43 4.58
C VAL A 260 -18.27 -29.26 5.63
N HIS A 261 -18.34 -28.06 6.20
CA HIS A 261 -19.44 -27.58 7.02
C HIS A 261 -19.73 -26.16 6.55
N THR A 262 -20.77 -25.97 5.74
CA THR A 262 -20.98 -24.74 4.98
C THR A 262 -22.42 -24.25 5.11
N GLU A 263 -22.67 -22.99 4.76
CA GLU A 263 -24.03 -22.48 4.59
C GLU A 263 -24.62 -23.00 3.28
N LEU A 264 -23.93 -22.73 2.17
CA LEU A 264 -24.30 -23.11 0.82
C LEU A 264 -23.32 -24.18 0.31
N LEU A 265 -23.87 -25.24 -0.25
CA LEU A 265 -23.13 -26.26 -1.00
C LEU A 265 -23.32 -26.04 -2.51
N SER A 266 -22.21 -26.00 -3.25
CA SER A 266 -22.21 -25.72 -4.69
C SER A 266 -21.67 -26.89 -5.52
N THR A 267 -21.90 -26.83 -6.84
CA THR A 267 -21.33 -27.77 -7.82
C THR A 267 -19.81 -27.92 -7.69
N SER A 268 -19.08 -26.87 -7.32
CA SER A 268 -17.61 -26.92 -7.24
C SER A 268 -17.13 -27.88 -6.15
N VAL A 269 -17.85 -28.00 -5.03
CA VAL A 269 -17.48 -28.93 -3.96
C VAL A 269 -17.69 -30.39 -4.36
N GLN A 270 -18.65 -30.68 -5.25
CA GLN A 270 -18.85 -32.04 -5.78
C GLN A 270 -17.55 -32.57 -6.41
N GLU A 271 -16.84 -31.78 -7.20
CA GLU A 271 -15.58 -32.20 -7.83
C GLU A 271 -14.52 -32.59 -6.79
N LEU A 272 -14.43 -31.87 -5.66
CA LEU A 272 -13.47 -32.19 -4.60
C LEU A 272 -13.82 -33.48 -3.87
N ILE A 273 -15.12 -33.79 -3.75
CA ILE A 273 -15.59 -35.06 -3.18
C ILE A 273 -15.24 -36.20 -4.14
N GLU A 274 -15.56 -36.05 -5.44
CA GLU A 274 -15.29 -37.06 -6.47
C GLU A 274 -13.78 -37.36 -6.61
N CYS A 275 -12.91 -36.36 -6.39
CA CYS A 275 -11.46 -36.54 -6.40
C CYS A 275 -10.84 -36.93 -5.04
N ASN A 276 -11.64 -37.28 -4.03
CA ASN A 276 -11.20 -37.66 -2.67
C ASN A 276 -10.37 -36.60 -1.93
N VAL A 277 -10.44 -35.34 -2.34
CA VAL A 277 -9.85 -34.21 -1.59
C VAL A 277 -10.70 -33.92 -0.35
N VAL A 278 -12.02 -33.93 -0.51
CA VAL A 278 -12.99 -33.83 0.59
C VAL A 278 -13.37 -35.23 1.06
N THR A 279 -12.87 -35.61 2.24
CA THR A 279 -13.19 -36.90 2.88
C THR A 279 -14.07 -36.73 4.11
N ASN A 280 -14.08 -35.54 4.72
CA ASN A 280 -14.72 -35.25 6.01
C ASN A 280 -14.21 -36.08 7.19
N ASN A 281 -13.13 -36.86 7.03
CA ASN A 281 -12.62 -37.77 8.06
C ASN A 281 -12.10 -37.03 9.30
N ASN A 282 -11.56 -35.82 9.11
CA ASN A 282 -10.97 -35.02 10.18
C ASN A 282 -11.96 -34.07 10.88
N LYS A 283 -13.23 -34.03 10.44
CA LYS A 283 -14.24 -33.16 11.07
C LYS A 283 -14.53 -33.61 12.50
N THR A 284 -14.70 -32.64 13.40
CA THR A 284 -15.09 -32.87 14.78
C THR A 284 -16.57 -33.27 14.89
N LEU A 285 -17.43 -32.57 14.13
CA LEU A 285 -18.86 -32.82 14.09
C LEU A 285 -19.21 -33.52 12.79
N TYR A 286 -19.99 -34.59 12.88
CA TYR A 286 -20.38 -35.43 11.73
C TYR A 286 -19.18 -35.86 10.87
N PRO A 287 -18.18 -36.57 11.44
CA PRO A 287 -17.08 -37.11 10.66
C PRO A 287 -17.61 -37.99 9.52
N GLY A 288 -16.99 -37.85 8.35
CA GLY A 288 -17.41 -38.56 7.14
C GLY A 288 -18.67 -38.00 6.47
N LYS A 289 -19.21 -36.86 6.92
CA LYS A 289 -20.39 -36.21 6.30
C LYS A 289 -20.15 -34.77 5.92
N VAL A 290 -20.69 -34.38 4.77
CA VAL A 290 -20.86 -32.97 4.38
C VAL A 290 -22.08 -32.42 5.11
N VAL A 291 -21.95 -31.23 5.70
CA VAL A 291 -23.07 -30.54 6.39
C VAL A 291 -23.32 -29.20 5.71
N THR A 292 -24.58 -28.93 5.35
CA THR A 292 -24.98 -27.68 4.66
C THR A 292 -26.37 -27.20 5.07
N ALA A 293 -26.69 -25.92 4.89
CA ALA A 293 -28.04 -25.38 5.13
C ALA A 293 -28.92 -25.46 3.87
N PHE A 294 -28.32 -25.14 2.73
CA PHE A 294 -28.93 -25.24 1.41
C PHE A 294 -27.87 -25.52 0.33
N ALA A 295 -28.31 -25.72 -0.91
CA ALA A 295 -27.45 -26.01 -2.04
C ALA A 295 -27.94 -25.29 -3.32
N MET A 296 -26.98 -24.90 -4.17
CA MET A 296 -27.25 -24.27 -5.48
C MET A 296 -26.23 -24.75 -6.50
N GLY A 297 -26.69 -25.14 -7.68
CA GLY A 297 -25.79 -25.58 -8.74
C GLY A 297 -26.48 -26.15 -9.96
N SER A 298 -25.77 -27.05 -10.64
CA SER A 298 -26.24 -27.69 -11.87
C SER A 298 -27.24 -28.82 -11.59
N ARG A 299 -27.97 -29.25 -12.64
CA ARG A 299 -28.85 -30.42 -12.55
C ARG A 299 -28.10 -31.69 -12.12
N LYS A 300 -26.92 -31.94 -12.72
CA LYS A 300 -26.05 -33.07 -12.35
C LYS A 300 -25.69 -33.05 -10.86
N PHE A 301 -25.43 -31.86 -10.32
CA PHE A 301 -25.13 -31.71 -8.90
C PHE A 301 -26.33 -32.07 -8.02
N TYR A 302 -27.53 -31.63 -8.39
CA TYR A 302 -28.74 -32.02 -7.66
C TYR A 302 -29.05 -33.52 -7.74
N ASP A 303 -28.75 -34.17 -8.87
CA ASP A 303 -28.86 -35.64 -9.00
C ASP A 303 -27.85 -36.35 -8.08
N PHE A 304 -26.67 -35.78 -7.88
CA PHE A 304 -25.68 -36.27 -6.92
C PHE A 304 -26.12 -36.11 -5.44
N LEU A 305 -26.94 -35.11 -5.14
CA LEU A 305 -27.49 -34.89 -3.79
C LEU A 305 -28.67 -35.82 -3.47
N ASP A 306 -29.39 -36.28 -4.49
CA ASP A 306 -30.58 -37.11 -4.33
C ASP A 306 -30.23 -38.44 -3.67
N ASN A 307 -30.93 -38.76 -2.58
CA ASN A 307 -30.74 -40.00 -1.81
C ASN A 307 -29.27 -40.29 -1.43
N ASN A 308 -28.46 -39.25 -1.24
CA ASN A 308 -27.05 -39.42 -0.91
C ASN A 308 -26.78 -39.24 0.60
N PRO A 309 -26.55 -40.33 1.36
CA PRO A 309 -26.37 -40.27 2.81
C PRO A 309 -25.07 -39.59 3.23
N LEU A 310 -24.15 -39.28 2.29
CA LEU A 310 -22.95 -38.49 2.56
C LEU A 310 -23.28 -37.04 2.96
N ILE A 311 -24.41 -36.51 2.48
CA ILE A 311 -24.76 -35.10 2.61
C ILE A 311 -25.90 -34.95 3.62
N LEU A 312 -25.70 -34.08 4.61
CA LEU A 312 -26.70 -33.74 5.62
C LEU A 312 -27.07 -32.27 5.51
N PHE A 313 -28.36 -32.01 5.36
CA PHE A 313 -28.93 -30.67 5.39
C PHE A 313 -29.44 -30.34 6.79
N GLY A 314 -29.25 -29.11 7.25
CA GLY A 314 -29.71 -28.66 8.56
C GLY A 314 -30.34 -27.28 8.51
N SER A 315 -31.07 -26.92 9.56
CA SER A 315 -31.54 -25.55 9.71
C SER A 315 -30.37 -24.59 9.90
N ALA A 316 -30.56 -23.34 9.49
CA ALA A 316 -29.54 -22.30 9.64
C ALA A 316 -29.22 -22.04 11.13
N GLY A 317 -30.20 -22.22 12.01
CA GLY A 317 -30.01 -22.16 13.47
C GLY A 317 -29.07 -23.23 14.03
N TYR A 318 -28.73 -24.27 13.26
CA TYR A 318 -27.67 -25.23 13.60
C TYR A 318 -26.41 -25.00 12.76
N THR A 319 -26.52 -24.99 11.43
CA THR A 319 -25.36 -24.96 10.52
C THR A 319 -24.55 -23.69 10.68
N ASN A 320 -25.22 -22.56 10.90
CA ASN A 320 -24.58 -21.25 11.06
C ASN A 320 -24.45 -20.85 12.54
N ALA A 321 -24.83 -21.71 13.49
CA ALA A 321 -24.67 -21.39 14.90
C ALA A 321 -23.17 -21.22 15.20
N VAL A 322 -22.79 -20.05 15.73
CA VAL A 322 -21.38 -19.69 15.92
C VAL A 322 -20.63 -20.73 16.75
N ASN A 323 -21.28 -21.29 17.78
CA ASN A 323 -20.73 -22.36 18.62
C ASN A 323 -20.54 -23.69 17.87
N VAL A 324 -21.42 -24.01 16.92
CA VAL A 324 -21.31 -25.21 16.06
C VAL A 324 -20.19 -25.02 15.05
N VAL A 325 -20.13 -23.86 14.38
CA VAL A 325 -19.03 -23.49 13.48
C VAL A 325 -17.69 -23.58 14.21
N ALA A 326 -17.59 -22.96 15.40
CA ALA A 326 -16.38 -22.96 16.22
C ALA A 326 -15.98 -24.33 16.75
N SER A 327 -16.87 -25.32 16.74
CA SER A 327 -16.59 -26.69 17.16
C SER A 327 -15.97 -27.54 16.06
N ASN A 328 -15.96 -27.07 14.81
CA ASN A 328 -15.29 -27.77 13.71
C ASN A 328 -13.77 -27.52 13.76
N ARG A 329 -13.00 -28.59 13.56
CA ARG A 329 -11.55 -28.55 13.48
C ARG A 329 -11.10 -27.64 12.34
N GLN A 330 -10.14 -26.77 12.62
CA GLN A 330 -9.47 -25.88 11.67
C GLN A 330 -10.46 -25.19 10.73
N MET A 331 -11.52 -24.66 11.33
CA MET A 331 -12.63 -24.08 10.58
C MET A 331 -12.12 -22.91 9.73
N THR A 332 -12.18 -23.07 8.40
CA THR A 332 -11.69 -22.11 7.42
C THR A 332 -12.88 -21.54 6.66
N ALA A 333 -13.28 -20.32 7.04
CA ALA A 333 -14.41 -19.60 6.48
C ALA A 333 -13.93 -18.60 5.43
N ILE A 334 -14.39 -18.77 4.18
CA ILE A 334 -13.99 -17.93 3.05
C ILE A 334 -15.22 -17.20 2.51
N ASN A 335 -15.23 -15.87 2.63
CA ASN A 335 -16.35 -15.03 2.25
C ASN A 335 -15.89 -13.84 1.40
N SER A 336 -16.79 -13.26 0.62
CA SER A 336 -16.49 -12.10 -0.23
C SER A 336 -16.94 -10.77 0.37
N GLY A 337 -16.18 -9.71 0.11
CA GLY A 337 -16.53 -8.32 0.46
C GLY A 337 -16.81 -7.45 -0.77
N ILE A 338 -17.60 -6.40 -0.59
CA ILE A 338 -17.81 -5.34 -1.60
C ILE A 338 -16.70 -4.29 -1.48
N GLU A 339 -16.46 -3.78 -0.27
CA GLU A 339 -15.42 -2.81 0.05
C GLU A 339 -14.89 -3.03 1.49
N VAL A 340 -13.64 -2.64 1.72
CA VAL A 340 -12.99 -2.65 3.05
C VAL A 340 -12.34 -1.30 3.33
N ASP A 341 -12.57 -0.72 4.51
CA ASP A 341 -11.91 0.53 4.87
C ASP A 341 -10.53 0.33 5.53
N LEU A 342 -9.72 1.39 5.62
CA LEU A 342 -8.37 1.35 6.24
C LEU A 342 -8.33 0.91 7.71
N THR A 343 -9.48 0.79 8.38
CA THR A 343 -9.55 0.26 9.74
C THR A 343 -9.93 -1.23 9.78
N GLY A 344 -10.31 -1.80 8.63
CA GLY A 344 -10.75 -3.18 8.45
C GLY A 344 -12.27 -3.38 8.54
N GLN A 345 -13.11 -2.34 8.43
CA GLN A 345 -14.56 -2.56 8.30
C GLN A 345 -14.87 -3.12 6.93
N VAL A 346 -15.69 -4.17 6.87
CA VAL A 346 -16.09 -4.79 5.60
C VAL A 346 -17.58 -4.57 5.38
N VAL A 347 -17.88 -4.07 4.19
CA VAL A 347 -19.24 -3.94 3.66
C VAL A 347 -19.47 -5.06 2.67
N SER A 348 -20.59 -5.77 2.80
CA SER A 348 -20.91 -6.93 1.95
C SER A 348 -22.37 -6.92 1.46
N ASP A 349 -23.26 -6.14 2.07
CA ASP A 349 -24.71 -6.17 1.79
C ASP A 349 -25.22 -4.97 0.99
N SER A 350 -24.40 -3.93 0.80
CA SER A 350 -24.82 -2.62 0.31
C SER A 350 -23.71 -1.90 -0.45
N ILE A 351 -24.09 -0.90 -1.25
CA ILE A 351 -23.18 -0.02 -1.98
C ILE A 351 -23.60 1.42 -1.71
N GLY A 352 -22.95 2.05 -0.74
CA GLY A 352 -23.41 3.33 -0.21
C GLY A 352 -24.86 3.21 0.27
N LYS A 353 -25.75 4.07 -0.20
CA LYS A 353 -27.16 4.10 0.21
C LYS A 353 -28.02 2.98 -0.39
N THR A 354 -27.47 2.18 -1.31
CA THR A 354 -28.23 1.17 -2.03
C THR A 354 -28.08 -0.19 -1.35
N PHE A 355 -29.18 -0.75 -0.85
CA PHE A 355 -29.20 -2.14 -0.38
C PHE A 355 -29.05 -3.09 -1.56
N TYR A 356 -28.07 -4.00 -1.48
CA TYR A 356 -27.69 -4.88 -2.58
C TYR A 356 -28.06 -6.33 -2.34
N SER A 357 -27.86 -6.84 -1.11
CA SER A 357 -28.07 -8.24 -0.74
C SER A 357 -28.56 -8.38 0.72
N GLY A 358 -27.77 -8.93 1.62
CA GLY A 358 -28.13 -9.14 3.02
C GLY A 358 -26.95 -9.64 3.84
N PHE A 359 -27.13 -9.76 5.16
CA PHE A 359 -26.08 -10.26 6.06
C PHE A 359 -25.65 -11.70 5.74
N GLY A 360 -26.62 -12.58 5.46
CA GLY A 360 -26.38 -14.02 5.30
C GLY A 360 -25.66 -14.60 6.54
N GLY A 361 -24.88 -15.66 6.34
CA GLY A 361 -24.03 -16.24 7.38
C GLY A 361 -22.58 -15.79 7.35
N GLN A 362 -22.24 -14.73 6.62
CA GLN A 362 -20.85 -14.26 6.54
C GLN A 362 -20.26 -14.06 7.95
N VAL A 363 -20.95 -13.28 8.79
CA VAL A 363 -20.48 -13.00 10.16
C VAL A 363 -20.50 -14.25 11.03
N ASP A 364 -21.49 -15.11 10.86
CA ASP A 364 -21.62 -16.36 11.61
C ASP A 364 -20.38 -17.24 11.44
N PHE A 365 -19.95 -17.41 10.18
CA PHE A 365 -18.79 -18.23 9.84
C PHE A 365 -17.47 -17.55 10.13
N ILE A 366 -17.35 -16.25 9.85
CA ILE A 366 -16.15 -15.46 10.15
C ILE A 366 -15.89 -15.47 11.66
N TYR A 367 -16.91 -15.20 12.47
CA TYR A 367 -16.76 -15.20 13.91
C TYR A 367 -16.52 -16.61 14.45
N GLY A 368 -17.32 -17.59 14.03
CA GLY A 368 -17.14 -18.99 14.46
C GLY A 368 -15.76 -19.56 14.13
N ALA A 369 -15.22 -19.28 12.93
CA ALA A 369 -13.86 -19.67 12.58
C ALA A 369 -12.81 -18.96 13.45
N SER A 370 -13.00 -17.67 13.76
CA SER A 370 -12.06 -16.90 14.58
C SER A 370 -11.94 -17.40 16.03
N ILE A 371 -13.02 -17.95 16.58
CA ILE A 371 -13.07 -18.50 17.95
C ILE A 371 -13.00 -20.03 17.97
N GLY A 372 -12.56 -20.65 16.87
CA GLY A 372 -12.45 -22.10 16.74
C GLY A 372 -11.75 -22.72 17.95
N TYR A 373 -12.28 -23.83 18.46
CA TYR A 373 -11.85 -24.42 19.74
C TYR A 373 -10.37 -24.83 19.76
N ASP A 374 -9.78 -25.08 18.59
CA ASP A 374 -8.39 -25.49 18.42
C ASP A 374 -7.44 -24.30 18.21
N GLY A 375 -7.96 -23.07 18.08
CA GLY A 375 -7.18 -21.86 17.81
C GLY A 375 -6.55 -21.80 16.43
N LEU A 376 -6.91 -22.72 15.52
CA LEU A 376 -6.32 -22.83 14.18
C LEU A 376 -7.24 -22.32 13.06
N GLY A 377 -8.47 -21.94 13.40
CA GLY A 377 -9.46 -21.47 12.44
C GLY A 377 -9.01 -20.21 11.67
N LYS A 378 -9.50 -20.09 10.43
CA LYS A 378 -9.15 -19.02 9.49
C LYS A 378 -10.42 -18.32 9.03
N SER A 379 -10.48 -17.02 9.28
CA SER A 379 -11.57 -16.14 8.82
C SER A 379 -11.06 -15.25 7.69
N ILE A 380 -11.57 -15.45 6.47
CA ILE A 380 -11.03 -14.86 5.26
C ILE A 380 -12.10 -14.05 4.55
N ILE A 381 -11.80 -12.77 4.31
CA ILE A 381 -12.57 -11.86 3.46
C ILE A 381 -11.80 -11.64 2.16
N ALA A 382 -12.40 -11.97 1.03
CA ALA A 382 -11.79 -11.91 -0.28
C ALA A 382 -12.49 -10.89 -1.17
N LEU A 383 -11.72 -10.04 -1.85
CA LEU A 383 -12.24 -9.09 -2.82
C LEU A 383 -11.17 -8.68 -3.83
N PRO A 384 -11.50 -8.49 -5.11
CA PRO A 384 -10.61 -7.77 -6.02
C PRO A 384 -10.27 -6.38 -5.46
N SER A 385 -9.05 -5.91 -5.69
CA SER A 385 -8.59 -4.60 -5.21
C SER A 385 -9.35 -3.44 -5.84
N ARG A 386 -9.91 -3.64 -7.04
CA ARG A 386 -10.70 -2.67 -7.81
C ARG A 386 -11.99 -3.26 -8.36
N THR A 387 -12.97 -2.40 -8.64
CA THR A 387 -14.16 -2.73 -9.42
C THR A 387 -13.83 -2.88 -10.91
N SER A 388 -14.77 -3.40 -11.71
CA SER A 388 -14.63 -3.43 -13.17
C SER A 388 -14.52 -2.05 -13.82
N LYS A 389 -14.85 -0.97 -13.09
CA LYS A 389 -14.68 0.43 -13.52
C LYS A 389 -13.36 1.07 -13.07
N GLY A 390 -12.48 0.30 -12.42
CA GLY A 390 -11.20 0.80 -11.90
C GLY A 390 -11.28 1.51 -10.55
N GLU A 391 -12.45 1.58 -9.91
CA GLU A 391 -12.58 2.18 -8.57
C GLU A 391 -11.99 1.25 -7.49
N SER A 392 -11.22 1.81 -6.55
CA SER A 392 -10.66 1.04 -5.43
C SER A 392 -11.73 0.46 -4.52
N LYS A 393 -11.53 -0.78 -4.09
CA LYS A 393 -12.35 -1.47 -3.09
C LYS A 393 -11.71 -1.46 -1.69
N ILE A 394 -10.43 -1.08 -1.60
CA ILE A 394 -9.81 -0.68 -0.33
C ILE A 394 -9.95 0.83 -0.24
N VAL A 395 -10.66 1.32 0.77
CA VAL A 395 -11.10 2.72 0.82
C VAL A 395 -10.69 3.41 2.13
N PRO A 396 -10.48 4.74 2.15
CA PRO A 396 -10.23 5.44 3.41
C PRO A 396 -11.43 5.40 4.38
N TYR A 397 -12.63 5.46 3.80
CA TYR A 397 -13.91 5.40 4.49
C TYR A 397 -14.85 4.57 3.63
N ILE A 398 -15.66 3.73 4.29
CA ILE A 398 -16.81 3.10 3.62
C ILE A 398 -17.72 4.18 3.01
N LYS A 399 -18.39 3.85 1.91
CA LYS A 399 -19.29 4.81 1.23
C LYS A 399 -20.40 5.24 2.19
N GLN A 400 -20.78 6.52 2.13
CA GLN A 400 -21.84 7.04 3.00
C GLN A 400 -23.14 6.26 2.79
N GLY A 401 -23.68 5.70 3.88
CA GLY A 401 -24.89 4.87 3.86
C GLY A 401 -24.62 3.37 3.79
N SER A 402 -23.38 2.92 3.51
CA SER A 402 -23.03 1.50 3.49
C SER A 402 -23.24 0.86 4.87
N GLY A 403 -23.81 -0.35 4.87
CA GLY A 403 -23.96 -1.23 6.02
C GLY A 403 -22.68 -2.02 6.30
N VAL A 404 -22.10 -1.86 7.49
CA VAL A 404 -20.97 -2.70 7.92
C VAL A 404 -21.51 -4.07 8.30
N VAL A 405 -21.09 -5.10 7.55
CA VAL A 405 -21.48 -6.49 7.82
C VAL A 405 -20.46 -7.13 8.75
N THR A 406 -19.18 -7.14 8.36
CA THR A 406 -18.10 -7.62 9.24
C THR A 406 -17.39 -6.42 9.87
N THR A 407 -17.45 -6.33 11.21
CA THR A 407 -16.88 -5.21 11.97
C THR A 407 -15.36 -5.28 12.02
N ARG A 408 -14.72 -4.16 12.41
CA ARG A 408 -13.26 -4.09 12.66
C ARG A 408 -12.78 -5.15 13.65
N ALA A 409 -13.61 -5.52 14.63
CA ALA A 409 -13.24 -6.49 15.65
C ALA A 409 -13.27 -7.94 15.12
N HIS A 410 -14.14 -8.23 14.15
CA HIS A 410 -14.30 -9.57 13.59
C HIS A 410 -13.31 -9.88 12.46
N VAL A 411 -12.87 -8.88 11.69
CA VAL A 411 -11.99 -9.13 10.54
C VAL A 411 -10.65 -9.73 10.96
N ASN A 412 -10.20 -10.77 10.25
CA ASN A 412 -8.90 -11.40 10.45
C ASN A 412 -8.04 -11.32 9.18
N TYR A 413 -8.30 -12.13 8.16
CA TYR A 413 -7.59 -12.07 6.89
C TYR A 413 -8.40 -11.32 5.84
N VAL A 414 -7.76 -10.42 5.11
CA VAL A 414 -8.28 -9.77 3.90
C VAL A 414 -7.36 -10.14 2.74
N VAL A 415 -7.93 -10.58 1.62
CA VAL A 415 -7.16 -11.05 0.46
C VAL A 415 -7.62 -10.35 -0.81
N THR A 416 -6.65 -9.81 -1.55
CA THR A 416 -6.82 -9.31 -2.92
C THR A 416 -5.87 -10.05 -3.86
N GLU A 417 -5.92 -9.75 -5.15
CA GLU A 417 -4.96 -10.25 -6.14
C GLU A 417 -3.51 -9.79 -5.88
N HIS A 418 -3.28 -8.84 -4.97
CA HIS A 418 -1.96 -8.31 -4.64
C HIS A 418 -1.35 -8.89 -3.35
N GLY A 419 -2.11 -9.67 -2.57
CA GLY A 419 -1.58 -10.33 -1.38
C GLY A 419 -2.60 -10.55 -0.28
N ILE A 420 -2.08 -10.88 0.91
CA ILE A 420 -2.85 -11.23 2.10
C ILE A 420 -2.50 -10.25 3.22
N ALA A 421 -3.50 -9.56 3.77
CA ALA A 421 -3.37 -8.72 4.95
C ALA A 421 -4.00 -9.44 6.16
N GLN A 422 -3.21 -9.67 7.20
CA GLN A 422 -3.70 -10.18 8.49
C GLN A 422 -3.92 -9.00 9.44
N LEU A 423 -5.12 -8.85 10.02
CA LEU A 423 -5.56 -7.66 10.75
C LEU A 423 -5.89 -7.91 12.23
N TRP A 424 -6.14 -9.16 12.62
CA TRP A 424 -6.44 -9.50 14.01
C TRP A 424 -5.21 -9.26 14.90
N GLY A 425 -5.39 -8.64 16.06
CA GLY A 425 -4.29 -8.24 16.95
C GLY A 425 -3.52 -6.97 16.53
N LYS A 426 -3.82 -6.38 15.37
CA LYS A 426 -3.15 -5.16 14.88
C LYS A 426 -3.90 -3.89 15.25
N SER A 427 -3.15 -2.84 15.62
CA SER A 427 -3.66 -1.48 15.79
C SER A 427 -4.20 -0.92 14.47
N VAL A 428 -5.04 0.12 14.52
CA VAL A 428 -5.56 0.78 13.30
C VAL A 428 -4.43 1.24 12.37
N ARG A 429 -3.30 1.69 12.92
CA ARG A 429 -2.10 2.03 12.13
C ARG A 429 -1.57 0.85 11.33
N GLN A 430 -1.33 -0.25 12.02
CA GLN A 430 -0.79 -1.46 11.41
C GLN A 430 -1.78 -2.02 10.38
N ARG A 431 -3.09 -1.98 10.67
CA ARG A 431 -4.13 -2.40 9.72
C ARG A 431 -4.13 -1.57 8.44
N ALA A 432 -4.06 -0.24 8.57
CA ALA A 432 -4.03 0.65 7.41
C ALA A 432 -2.81 0.32 6.53
N TYR A 433 -1.63 0.15 7.14
CA TYR A 433 -0.42 -0.26 6.42
C TYR A 433 -0.62 -1.57 5.64
N GLU A 434 -1.09 -2.62 6.31
CA GLU A 434 -1.30 -3.95 5.70
C GLU A 434 -2.31 -3.93 4.56
N LEU A 435 -3.41 -3.20 4.73
CA LEU A 435 -4.44 -3.05 3.70
C LEU A 435 -3.92 -2.28 2.49
N ILE A 436 -3.09 -1.24 2.70
CA ILE A 436 -2.45 -0.49 1.61
C ILE A 436 -1.50 -1.39 0.80
N GLN A 437 -0.75 -2.28 1.46
CA GLN A 437 0.16 -3.19 0.76
C GLN A 437 -0.56 -4.17 -0.19
N ILE A 438 -1.82 -4.51 0.11
CA ILE A 438 -2.64 -5.37 -0.75
C ILE A 438 -3.63 -4.58 -1.62
N ALA A 439 -3.55 -3.25 -1.64
CA ALA A 439 -4.30 -2.41 -2.58
C ALA A 439 -3.63 -2.40 -3.95
N HIS A 440 -4.40 -2.02 -4.98
CA HIS A 440 -3.86 -1.78 -6.31
C HIS A 440 -2.74 -0.72 -6.24
N PRO A 441 -1.58 -0.91 -6.90
CA PRO A 441 -0.44 0.01 -6.81
C PRO A 441 -0.79 1.49 -6.99
N ASP A 442 -1.60 1.81 -8.00
CA ASP A 442 -2.09 3.16 -8.29
C ASP A 442 -2.91 3.82 -7.15
N ASP A 443 -3.58 3.03 -6.30
CA ASP A 443 -4.43 3.55 -5.23
C ASP A 443 -3.65 3.79 -3.92
N ARG A 444 -2.46 3.19 -3.78
CA ARG A 444 -1.70 3.17 -2.51
C ARG A 444 -1.37 4.56 -2.01
N HIS A 445 -0.91 5.43 -2.89
CA HIS A 445 -0.56 6.81 -2.53
C HIS A 445 -1.77 7.60 -1.98
N GLY A 446 -2.94 7.46 -2.62
CA GLY A 446 -4.17 8.12 -2.15
C GLY A 446 -4.62 7.58 -0.79
N LEU A 447 -4.46 6.27 -0.57
CA LEU A 447 -4.78 5.62 0.70
C LEU A 447 -3.80 5.99 1.82
N GLU A 448 -2.50 6.12 1.53
CA GLU A 448 -1.48 6.58 2.49
C GLU A 448 -1.75 8.00 2.95
N LYS A 449 -2.01 8.91 2.00
CA LYS A 449 -2.40 10.30 2.32
C LYS A 449 -3.63 10.33 3.21
N ALA A 450 -4.68 9.58 2.84
CA ALA A 450 -5.91 9.56 3.63
C ALA A 450 -5.71 8.89 5.01
N ALA A 451 -4.84 7.88 5.13
CA ALA A 451 -4.45 7.28 6.41
C ALA A 451 -3.78 8.32 7.32
N PHE A 452 -2.84 9.08 6.79
CA PHE A 452 -2.15 10.14 7.53
C PHE A 452 -3.12 11.24 7.96
N GLU A 453 -3.95 11.75 7.04
CA GLU A 453 -4.95 12.78 7.33
C GLU A 453 -5.92 12.35 8.44
N LYS A 454 -6.34 11.09 8.42
CA LYS A 454 -7.31 10.52 9.35
C LYS A 454 -6.72 10.19 10.72
N PHE A 455 -5.52 9.60 10.76
CA PHE A 455 -5.00 8.99 11.97
C PHE A 455 -3.79 9.70 12.59
N LYS A 456 -3.22 10.71 11.92
CA LYS A 456 -2.18 11.62 12.44
C LYS A 456 -0.90 10.95 12.95
N PHE A 457 -0.58 9.71 12.56
CA PHE A 457 0.66 9.05 12.96
C PHE A 457 1.73 9.07 11.85
N LEU A 458 2.99 9.21 12.26
CA LEU A 458 4.17 8.93 11.44
C LEU A 458 4.24 7.41 11.17
N SER A 459 4.77 7.02 10.01
CA SER A 459 5.02 5.60 9.72
C SER A 459 5.91 4.99 10.81
N SER A 460 5.72 3.71 11.14
CA SER A 460 6.45 3.07 12.25
C SER A 460 7.97 3.18 12.11
N SER A 461 8.48 3.26 10.88
CA SER A 461 9.91 3.35 10.56
C SER A 461 10.55 4.72 10.80
N ALA A 462 9.78 5.80 11.04
CA ALA A 462 10.36 7.12 11.32
C ALA A 462 10.72 7.30 12.80
N ALA A 463 9.90 6.72 13.68
CA ALA A 463 10.14 6.78 15.13
C ALA A 463 11.31 5.90 15.56
N GLU A 464 11.58 4.83 14.81
CA GLU A 464 12.73 3.93 15.01
C GLU A 464 14.06 4.62 14.66
N ASP A 465 14.04 5.60 13.76
CA ASP A 465 15.24 6.31 13.32
C ASP A 465 15.59 7.52 14.22
N GLU A 466 14.75 7.88 15.20
CA GLU A 466 14.98 9.05 16.07
C GLU A 466 16.23 8.84 16.95
N ILE A 467 17.22 9.72 16.79
CA ILE A 467 18.40 9.74 17.65
C ILE A 467 18.01 10.45 18.95
N ARG A 468 18.05 9.71 20.07
CA ARG A 468 17.71 10.25 21.40
C ARG A 468 18.95 10.70 22.17
N ASP A 469 20.03 9.93 22.05
CA ASP A 469 21.29 10.18 22.72
C ASP A 469 22.42 10.02 21.69
N LEU A 470 23.17 11.11 21.44
CA LEU A 470 24.32 11.11 20.54
C LEU A 470 25.62 11.21 21.36
N PRO A 471 26.50 10.20 21.35
CA PRO A 471 27.74 10.21 22.13
C PRO A 471 28.61 11.43 21.83
N GLY A 472 29.20 12.04 22.86
CA GLY A 472 30.06 13.22 22.69
C GLY A 472 29.32 14.55 22.51
N LEU A 473 27.98 14.56 22.47
CA LEU A 473 27.19 15.79 22.50
C LEU A 473 27.23 16.40 23.90
N THR A 474 27.91 17.55 24.05
CA THR A 474 28.18 18.20 25.35
C THR A 474 27.27 19.40 25.65
N PHE A 475 26.22 19.59 24.85
CA PHE A 475 25.31 20.73 24.93
C PHE A 475 23.89 20.36 24.53
N ASP A 476 22.92 21.11 25.04
CA ASP A 476 21.51 20.87 24.74
C ASP A 476 21.13 21.29 23.32
N ILE A 477 20.28 20.48 22.69
CA ILE A 477 19.64 20.75 21.40
C ILE A 477 18.15 20.98 21.58
N ASN A 478 17.57 21.84 20.74
CA ASN A 478 16.15 22.20 20.75
C ASN A 478 15.37 21.66 19.54
N PHE A 479 15.97 20.72 18.79
CA PHE A 479 15.42 20.14 17.58
C PHE A 479 15.56 18.63 17.63
N LYS A 480 14.74 17.93 16.83
CA LYS A 480 14.86 16.48 16.66
C LYS A 480 15.80 16.15 15.52
N HIS A 481 16.43 14.99 15.60
CA HIS A 481 17.21 14.43 14.52
C HIS A 481 17.04 12.92 14.42
N TYR A 482 17.20 12.42 13.21
CA TYR A 482 16.93 11.05 12.84
C TYR A 482 18.07 10.54 11.95
N SER A 483 18.40 9.27 12.07
CA SER A 483 19.39 8.63 11.22
C SER A 483 18.99 7.18 10.97
N GLY A 484 19.22 6.72 9.75
CA GLY A 484 18.84 5.39 9.31
C GLY A 484 19.07 5.21 7.81
N TYR A 485 18.28 4.35 7.18
CA TYR A 485 18.44 4.00 5.78
C TYR A 485 17.17 4.23 4.95
N LEU A 486 17.38 4.70 3.73
CA LEU A 486 16.40 4.78 2.66
C LEU A 486 16.73 3.67 1.65
N GLN A 487 15.84 2.69 1.53
CA GLN A 487 16.01 1.58 0.58
C GLN A 487 15.58 2.01 -0.82
N VAL A 488 16.55 2.26 -1.69
CA VAL A 488 16.33 2.82 -3.05
C VAL A 488 16.25 1.75 -4.13
N SER A 489 16.63 0.52 -3.80
CA SER A 489 16.42 -0.67 -4.63
C SER A 489 16.35 -1.92 -3.73
N PRO A 490 16.05 -3.11 -4.25
CA PRO A 490 16.10 -4.34 -3.45
C PRO A 490 17.47 -4.57 -2.78
N VAL A 491 18.53 -3.98 -3.30
CA VAL A 491 19.92 -4.23 -2.91
C VAL A 491 20.68 -2.99 -2.43
N HIS A 492 20.21 -1.77 -2.69
CA HIS A 492 20.89 -0.52 -2.32
C HIS A 492 20.20 0.22 -1.17
N PHE A 493 21.00 0.65 -0.20
CA PHE A 493 20.55 1.31 1.02
C PHE A 493 21.35 2.59 1.25
N LEU A 494 20.69 3.74 1.13
CA LEU A 494 21.33 5.04 1.33
C LEU A 494 21.15 5.50 2.78
N HIS A 495 22.25 5.73 3.47
CA HIS A 495 22.27 6.34 4.79
C HIS A 495 21.84 7.80 4.69
N TYR A 496 20.99 8.23 5.62
CA TYR A 496 20.60 9.62 5.76
C TYR A 496 20.72 10.05 7.22
N TRP A 497 21.05 11.32 7.42
CA TRP A 497 20.90 12.00 8.70
C TRP A 497 20.00 13.22 8.50
N PHE A 498 18.83 13.18 9.10
CA PHE A 498 17.84 14.26 9.05
C PHE A 498 17.85 15.07 10.35
N VAL A 499 17.92 16.40 10.23
CA VAL A 499 17.80 17.34 11.36
C VAL A 499 16.65 18.31 11.11
N GLU A 500 15.74 18.41 12.09
CA GLU A 500 14.62 19.35 12.02
C GLU A 500 15.10 20.80 12.21
N SER A 501 14.30 21.74 11.70
CA SER A 501 14.51 23.17 11.93
C SER A 501 14.47 23.51 13.42
N GLN A 502 15.32 24.42 13.87
CA GLN A 502 15.32 24.97 15.23
C GLN A 502 14.16 25.96 15.46
N SER A 503 13.43 26.34 14.40
CA SER A 503 12.29 27.25 14.46
C SER A 503 10.97 26.50 14.33
N SER A 504 10.42 26.36 13.13
CA SER A 504 9.10 25.77 12.88
C SER A 504 9.23 24.64 11.87
N PRO A 505 9.63 23.42 12.29
CA PRO A 505 9.88 22.29 11.39
C PRO A 505 8.74 22.01 10.39
N GLU A 506 7.49 22.19 10.80
CA GLU A 506 6.32 21.89 9.96
C GLU A 506 6.15 22.86 8.78
N THR A 507 6.66 24.09 8.90
CA THR A 507 6.47 25.13 7.87
C THR A 507 7.77 25.59 7.22
N ASP A 508 8.91 25.39 7.89
CA ASP A 508 10.20 25.82 7.39
C ASP A 508 10.63 24.98 6.17
N PRO A 509 11.40 25.55 5.23
CA PRO A 509 11.85 24.84 4.04
C PRO A 509 12.51 23.48 4.35
N LEU A 510 12.39 22.52 3.44
CA LEU A 510 13.10 21.25 3.49
C LEU A 510 14.21 21.25 2.46
N MET A 511 15.42 20.90 2.90
CA MET A 511 16.62 20.99 2.10
C MET A 511 17.39 19.67 2.12
N PHE A 512 17.67 19.12 0.94
CA PHE A 512 18.56 17.97 0.80
C PHE A 512 19.96 18.43 0.46
N TRP A 513 20.93 17.97 1.26
CA TRP A 513 22.35 18.23 1.09
C TRP A 513 23.07 16.99 0.55
N PHE A 514 23.75 17.19 -0.57
CA PHE A 514 24.60 16.21 -1.24
C PHE A 514 26.04 16.73 -1.23
N ASN A 515 26.99 16.01 -0.64
CA ASN A 515 28.40 16.36 -0.81
C ASN A 515 28.97 15.90 -2.15
N GLY A 516 30.12 16.47 -2.50
CA GLY A 516 30.69 16.35 -3.83
C GLY A 516 31.89 15.42 -3.95
N GLY A 517 31.97 14.81 -5.13
CA GLY A 517 32.84 13.69 -5.50
C GLY A 517 32.04 12.39 -5.34
N PRO A 518 32.01 11.48 -6.33
CA PRO A 518 31.20 10.27 -6.28
C PRO A 518 31.49 9.29 -5.14
N GLY A 519 32.59 9.52 -4.41
CA GLY A 519 32.96 8.77 -3.22
C GLY A 519 32.89 9.56 -1.92
N ARG A 520 32.44 10.82 -1.88
CA ARG A 520 32.65 11.68 -0.71
C ARG A 520 31.40 11.85 0.17
N THR A 521 31.63 11.80 1.49
CA THR A 521 30.62 11.91 2.56
C THR A 521 29.99 13.29 2.70
N SER A 522 28.73 13.35 3.17
CA SER A 522 27.84 14.52 3.38
C SER A 522 27.97 15.27 4.72
N PHE A 523 28.91 14.90 5.59
CA PHE A 523 28.81 15.24 7.03
C PHE A 523 29.27 16.65 7.49
N ARG A 524 29.76 17.54 6.61
CA ARG A 524 30.55 18.72 7.04
C ARG A 524 29.77 20.00 7.34
N THR A 525 28.53 20.11 6.86
CA THR A 525 27.61 21.25 7.15
C THR A 525 26.58 20.91 8.25
N CYS A 526 26.80 19.79 8.94
CA CYS A 526 26.00 19.29 10.05
C CYS A 526 25.87 20.34 11.18
N PRO A 527 24.79 20.32 12.00
CA PRO A 527 24.71 21.14 13.22
C PRO A 527 25.82 20.90 14.24
N TYR A 528 26.64 19.88 14.03
CA TYR A 528 27.71 19.45 14.90
C TYR A 528 29.06 19.49 14.18
N PHE A 529 30.09 20.00 14.86
CA PHE A 529 31.48 19.79 14.46
C PHE A 529 32.14 18.80 15.39
N VAL A 530 32.92 17.87 14.83
CA VAL A 530 33.78 16.97 15.61
C VAL A 530 34.99 17.77 16.11
N ASN A 531 35.31 17.64 17.40
CA ASN A 531 36.52 18.22 18.00
C ASN A 531 37.77 17.42 17.62
N GLU A 532 38.95 18.02 17.74
CA GLU A 532 40.22 17.37 17.38
C GLU A 532 40.50 16.07 18.16
N ASP A 533 39.84 15.89 19.31
CA ASP A 533 39.89 14.66 20.11
C ASP A 533 39.21 13.45 19.45
N GLY A 534 38.43 13.66 18.39
CA GLY A 534 37.69 12.61 17.68
C GLY A 534 36.59 11.93 18.50
N THR A 535 36.19 12.51 19.62
CA THR A 535 35.23 11.89 20.57
C THR A 535 34.14 12.84 21.04
N SER A 536 34.37 14.16 21.02
CA SER A 536 33.40 15.15 21.44
C SER A 536 32.92 16.04 20.29
N LEU A 537 31.71 16.58 20.44
CA LEU A 537 31.07 17.48 19.49
C LEU A 537 31.00 18.90 20.05
N ARG A 538 31.16 19.89 19.17
CA ARG A 538 30.86 21.30 19.44
C ARG A 538 29.75 21.81 18.51
N ARG A 539 29.02 22.82 18.97
CA ARG A 539 27.91 23.44 18.22
C ARG A 539 28.44 24.13 16.97
N ASN A 540 27.75 23.96 15.84
CA ASN A 540 27.92 24.81 14.67
C ASN A 540 27.03 26.06 14.80
N PRO A 541 27.58 27.26 15.08
CA PRO A 541 26.79 28.47 15.22
C PRO A 541 26.14 28.91 13.90
N ASP A 542 26.60 28.42 12.76
CA ASP A 542 26.12 28.80 11.43
C ASP A 542 25.39 27.65 10.73
N SER A 543 24.86 26.69 11.50
CA SER A 543 24.09 25.58 10.93
C SER A 543 22.84 26.04 10.20
N TRP A 544 22.59 25.44 9.04
CA TRP A 544 21.41 25.73 8.23
C TRP A 544 20.11 25.22 8.84
N ASN A 545 20.18 24.32 9.83
CA ASN A 545 18.98 23.90 10.54
C ASN A 545 18.38 25.01 11.42
N LYS A 546 19.02 26.19 11.50
CA LYS A 546 18.43 27.39 12.09
C LYS A 546 17.27 27.98 11.29
N PHE A 547 17.16 27.66 10.00
CA PHE A 547 16.13 28.22 9.11
C PHE A 547 15.49 27.21 8.16
N ALA A 548 15.92 25.94 8.17
CA ALA A 548 15.39 24.88 7.33
C ALA A 548 15.46 23.52 8.02
N ASN A 549 14.65 22.58 7.58
CA ASN A 549 14.83 21.15 7.82
C ASN A 549 15.92 20.66 6.86
N VAL A 550 16.95 19.95 7.35
CA VAL A 550 18.10 19.57 6.52
C VAL A 550 18.31 18.06 6.54
N VAL A 551 18.35 17.45 5.36
CA VAL A 551 18.64 16.03 5.15
C VAL A 551 20.02 15.89 4.53
N PHE A 552 20.96 15.31 5.26
CA PHE A 552 22.27 14.91 4.74
C PHE A 552 22.12 13.50 4.18
N LEU A 553 22.25 13.35 2.86
CA LEU A 553 22.16 12.04 2.19
C LEU A 553 23.55 11.59 1.76
N GLU A 554 23.95 10.38 2.12
CA GLU A 554 25.18 9.75 1.64
C GLU A 554 24.85 8.92 0.40
N SER A 555 25.25 9.40 -0.77
CA SER A 555 24.92 8.81 -2.07
C SER A 555 26.11 8.91 -3.01
N PRO A 556 26.33 7.92 -3.90
CA PRO A 556 25.58 6.67 -4.09
C PRO A 556 25.81 5.59 -2.99
N ALA A 557 25.18 4.42 -3.15
CA ALA A 557 25.49 3.26 -2.32
C ALA A 557 27.00 2.95 -2.37
N GLY A 558 27.62 2.68 -1.22
CA GLY A 558 29.07 2.57 -1.08
C GLY A 558 29.75 3.86 -0.58
N VAL A 559 29.06 5.00 -0.54
CA VAL A 559 29.57 6.25 0.06
C VAL A 559 29.24 6.34 1.54
N GLY A 560 30.23 6.70 2.35
CA GLY A 560 30.05 6.88 3.80
C GLY A 560 29.56 5.59 4.47
N GLN A 561 28.37 5.63 5.08
CA GLN A 561 27.70 4.49 5.71
C GLN A 561 26.63 3.83 4.82
N SER A 562 26.44 4.31 3.58
CA SER A 562 25.55 3.69 2.59
C SER A 562 26.16 2.40 2.05
N TYR A 563 25.32 1.39 1.79
CA TYR A 563 25.79 0.06 1.41
C TYR A 563 24.89 -0.61 0.38
N TYR A 564 25.46 -1.64 -0.27
CA TYR A 564 24.78 -2.53 -1.20
C TYR A 564 24.94 -3.99 -0.74
N THR A 565 24.03 -4.88 -1.15
CA THR A 565 24.00 -6.28 -0.68
C THR A 565 24.26 -7.33 -1.77
N ASP A 566 24.40 -6.91 -3.02
CA ASP A 566 24.63 -7.77 -4.19
C ASP A 566 26.10 -7.83 -4.61
N GLU A 567 26.99 -7.22 -3.82
CA GLU A 567 28.43 -7.12 -4.09
C GLU A 567 28.79 -6.37 -5.39
N ASN A 568 27.81 -5.69 -6.01
CA ASN A 568 28.05 -4.86 -7.19
C ASN A 568 28.43 -3.43 -6.78
N ASP A 569 29.70 -3.10 -6.94
CA ASP A 569 30.25 -1.79 -6.59
C ASP A 569 30.14 -0.76 -7.73
N THR A 570 29.53 -1.11 -8.87
CA THR A 570 29.46 -0.22 -10.05
C THR A 570 28.24 0.69 -10.04
N THR A 571 28.44 1.98 -10.35
CA THR A 571 27.34 2.96 -10.53
C THR A 571 27.74 4.07 -11.50
N ASN A 572 26.80 4.94 -11.87
CA ASN A 572 26.99 6.06 -12.79
C ASN A 572 26.08 7.25 -12.46
N ASP A 573 26.22 8.34 -13.21
CA ASP A 573 25.46 9.60 -13.01
C ASP A 573 23.95 9.38 -13.08
N GLU A 574 23.46 8.65 -14.09
CA GLU A 574 22.02 8.42 -14.25
C GLU A 574 21.43 7.53 -13.16
N GLN A 575 22.14 6.46 -12.79
CA GLN A 575 21.70 5.56 -11.73
C GLN A 575 21.65 6.28 -10.39
N THR A 576 22.69 7.05 -10.09
CA THR A 576 22.76 7.87 -8.87
C THR A 576 21.60 8.88 -8.82
N ALA A 577 21.27 9.54 -9.94
CA ALA A 577 20.13 10.45 -10.01
C ALA A 577 18.78 9.75 -9.76
N LYS A 578 18.58 8.56 -10.35
CA LYS A 578 17.36 7.75 -10.16
C LYS A 578 17.22 7.28 -8.71
N GLU A 579 18.31 6.80 -8.10
CA GLU A 579 18.32 6.34 -6.72
C GLU A 579 18.14 7.48 -5.72
N ASN A 580 18.71 8.66 -6.00
CA ASN A 580 18.47 9.86 -5.20
C ASN A 580 17.01 10.31 -5.27
N TYR A 581 16.39 10.22 -6.45
CA TYR A 581 14.96 10.49 -6.59
C TYR A 581 14.11 9.49 -5.80
N GLU A 582 14.47 8.20 -5.84
CA GLU A 582 13.84 7.19 -4.98
C GLU A 582 14.04 7.47 -3.49
N ALA A 583 15.23 7.90 -3.09
CA ALA A 583 15.53 8.27 -1.71
C ALA A 583 14.62 9.39 -1.22
N ILE A 584 14.38 10.42 -2.04
CA ILE A 584 13.46 11.50 -1.69
C ILE A 584 12.03 10.97 -1.50
N LYS A 585 11.56 10.06 -2.37
CA LYS A 585 10.23 9.43 -2.20
C LYS A 585 10.15 8.62 -0.92
N GLN A 586 11.18 7.82 -0.62
CA GLN A 586 11.27 7.04 0.61
C GLN A 586 11.33 7.94 1.85
N PHE A 587 12.06 9.06 1.78
CA PHE A 587 12.11 10.05 2.84
C PHE A 587 10.72 10.62 3.12
N PHE A 588 9.98 11.01 2.09
CA PHE A 588 8.62 11.53 2.28
C PHE A 588 7.62 10.46 2.74
N SER A 589 7.81 9.19 2.39
CA SER A 589 7.04 8.09 2.97
C SER A 589 7.33 7.90 4.47
N LYS A 590 8.59 8.08 4.86
CA LYS A 590 9.01 8.03 6.27
C LYS A 590 8.54 9.28 7.04
N PHE A 591 8.69 10.47 6.47
CA PHE A 591 8.37 11.76 7.09
C PHE A 591 7.31 12.55 6.29
N PRO A 592 6.05 12.08 6.24
CA PRO A 592 5.01 12.66 5.39
C PRO A 592 4.65 14.10 5.77
N LYS A 593 4.90 14.52 7.01
CA LYS A 593 4.63 15.89 7.48
C LYS A 593 5.42 16.98 6.74
N PHE A 594 6.54 16.65 6.09
CA PHE A 594 7.34 17.63 5.35
C PHE A 594 6.98 17.73 3.86
N ARG A 595 5.93 17.03 3.41
CA ARG A 595 5.64 16.88 1.98
C ARG A 595 5.31 18.19 1.28
N ASP A 596 4.62 19.07 2.01
CA ASP A 596 4.13 20.35 1.50
C ASP A 596 5.17 21.48 1.65
N ASN A 597 6.24 21.25 2.42
CA ASN A 597 7.30 22.23 2.64
C ASN A 597 7.96 22.61 1.31
N SER A 598 8.38 23.87 1.20
CA SER A 598 9.20 24.32 0.07
C SER A 598 10.48 23.48 0.02
N PHE A 599 10.70 22.79 -1.09
CA PHE A 599 11.76 21.80 -1.23
C PHE A 599 12.95 22.37 -2.00
N TYR A 600 14.15 22.18 -1.46
CA TYR A 600 15.41 22.65 -2.04
C TYR A 600 16.43 21.52 -2.11
N ILE A 601 17.25 21.54 -3.16
CA ILE A 601 18.39 20.64 -3.32
C ILE A 601 19.66 21.46 -3.34
N THR A 602 20.66 21.04 -2.59
CA THR A 602 21.94 21.75 -2.45
C THR A 602 23.11 20.80 -2.34
N GLY A 603 24.29 21.28 -2.69
CA GLY A 603 25.52 20.52 -2.62
C GLY A 603 26.68 21.23 -3.29
N GLU A 604 27.85 20.61 -3.23
CA GLU A 604 29.10 21.20 -3.73
C GLU A 604 29.92 20.29 -4.65
N SER A 605 30.90 20.85 -5.37
CA SER A 605 31.89 20.09 -6.15
C SER A 605 31.24 19.22 -7.24
N TYR A 606 31.36 17.89 -7.20
CA TYR A 606 30.70 17.01 -8.18
C TYR A 606 29.16 17.05 -8.10
N ALA A 607 28.58 17.67 -7.06
CA ALA A 607 27.15 17.96 -7.02
C ALA A 607 26.70 18.92 -8.15
N GLY A 608 27.64 19.58 -8.84
CA GLY A 608 27.38 20.26 -10.12
C GLY A 608 26.77 19.33 -11.18
N ILE A 609 27.01 18.02 -11.09
CA ILE A 609 26.38 16.98 -11.92
C ILE A 609 25.14 16.39 -11.23
N TYR A 610 25.22 16.08 -9.93
CA TYR A 610 24.12 15.44 -9.19
C TYR A 610 22.86 16.26 -9.09
N ILE A 611 23.01 17.55 -8.84
CA ILE A 611 21.88 18.42 -8.54
C ILE A 611 21.04 18.65 -9.80
N PRO A 612 21.62 19.01 -10.97
CA PRO A 612 20.82 19.17 -12.18
C PRO A 612 20.16 17.87 -12.63
N THR A 613 20.89 16.74 -12.60
CA THR A 613 20.35 15.44 -13.01
C THR A 613 19.21 14.98 -12.08
N LEU A 614 19.34 15.15 -10.77
CA LEU A 614 18.27 14.87 -9.81
C LEU A 614 17.07 15.82 -9.96
N ALA A 615 17.32 17.12 -10.12
CA ALA A 615 16.26 18.09 -10.32
C ALA A 615 15.43 17.76 -11.58
N ASN A 616 16.08 17.32 -12.66
CA ASN A 616 15.42 16.84 -13.85
C ASN A 616 14.58 15.58 -13.59
N GLN A 617 15.09 14.58 -12.85
CA GLN A 617 14.29 13.41 -12.44
C GLN A 617 13.02 13.82 -11.68
N ILE A 618 13.12 14.82 -10.81
CA ILE A 618 11.97 15.36 -10.07
C ILE A 618 10.99 16.07 -10.99
N ILE A 619 11.47 16.91 -11.92
CA ILE A 619 10.66 17.67 -12.88
C ILE A 619 9.88 16.71 -13.79
N GLU A 620 10.55 15.72 -14.37
CA GLU A 620 9.93 14.67 -15.18
C GLU A 620 8.94 13.81 -14.37
N GLY A 621 9.26 13.60 -13.09
CA GLY A 621 8.48 12.80 -12.16
C GLY A 621 7.21 13.48 -11.61
N GLN A 622 7.00 14.78 -11.82
CA GLN A 622 5.93 15.55 -11.16
C GLN A 622 4.53 14.97 -11.35
N GLN A 623 4.22 14.39 -12.52
CA GLN A 623 2.89 13.80 -12.78
C GLN A 623 2.65 12.52 -11.96
N LYS A 624 3.71 11.78 -11.63
CA LYS A 624 3.64 10.52 -10.87
C LYS A 624 3.80 10.77 -9.37
N TYR A 625 4.68 11.70 -8.98
CA TYR A 625 4.99 11.99 -7.60
C TYR A 625 5.37 13.47 -7.44
N ALA A 626 4.38 14.32 -7.16
CA ALA A 626 4.54 15.77 -7.17
C ALA A 626 5.38 16.28 -6.00
N ILE A 627 6.56 16.87 -6.25
CA ILE A 627 7.44 17.46 -5.21
C ILE A 627 7.42 18.98 -5.34
N ASN A 628 7.25 19.68 -4.21
CA ASN A 628 7.23 21.15 -4.14
C ASN A 628 8.64 21.79 -4.31
N LEU A 629 9.35 21.42 -5.37
CA LEU A 629 10.71 21.90 -5.67
C LEU A 629 10.67 23.41 -5.99
N LYS A 630 11.37 24.21 -5.17
CA LYS A 630 11.44 25.68 -5.29
C LYS A 630 12.78 26.18 -5.79
N GLY A 631 13.86 25.51 -5.47
CA GLY A 631 15.19 25.93 -5.90
C GLY A 631 16.27 24.88 -5.77
N ILE A 632 17.34 25.10 -6.51
CA ILE A 632 18.60 24.38 -6.40
C ILE A 632 19.75 25.35 -6.11
N ALA A 633 20.68 24.95 -5.25
CA ALA A 633 21.90 25.70 -4.98
C ALA A 633 23.14 24.84 -5.19
N ILE A 634 24.07 25.29 -6.01
CA ILE A 634 25.27 24.55 -6.38
C ILE A 634 26.49 25.38 -6.00
N GLY A 635 27.30 24.88 -5.07
CA GLY A 635 28.50 25.54 -4.58
C GLY A 635 29.77 24.95 -5.17
N ASN A 636 30.67 25.79 -5.68
CA ASN A 636 31.94 25.33 -6.27
C ASN A 636 31.74 24.10 -7.17
N GLY A 637 30.67 24.10 -7.96
CA GLY A 637 30.21 22.91 -8.67
C GLY A 637 30.92 22.75 -9.99
N ILE A 638 31.39 21.55 -10.35
CA ILE A 638 31.92 21.31 -11.69
C ILE A 638 30.77 21.21 -12.70
N MET A 639 30.50 22.32 -13.41
CA MET A 639 29.38 22.43 -14.35
C MET A 639 29.78 22.18 -15.81
N ASP A 640 31.06 22.35 -16.12
CA ASP A 640 31.65 22.16 -17.45
C ASP A 640 33.14 21.84 -17.25
N SER A 641 33.51 20.58 -17.49
CA SER A 641 34.86 20.07 -17.24
C SER A 641 35.89 20.76 -18.13
N GLU A 642 35.55 20.97 -19.40
CA GLU A 642 36.45 21.62 -20.36
C GLU A 642 36.66 23.09 -20.00
N LEU A 643 35.58 23.79 -19.64
CA LEU A 643 35.66 25.19 -19.26
C LEU A 643 36.44 25.40 -17.96
N ASN A 644 36.35 24.45 -17.01
CA ASN A 644 37.16 24.48 -15.79
C ASN A 644 38.67 24.41 -16.12
N ASP A 645 39.06 23.56 -17.07
CA ASP A 645 40.45 23.46 -17.53
C ASP A 645 40.92 24.73 -18.23
N GLN A 646 40.05 25.29 -19.07
CA GLN A 646 40.34 26.48 -19.86
C GLN A 646 40.56 27.70 -18.95
N THR A 647 39.74 27.84 -17.90
CA THR A 647 39.78 29.00 -17.00
C THR A 647 40.88 28.94 -15.95
N LEU A 648 41.38 27.74 -15.64
CA LEU A 648 42.41 27.55 -14.62
C LEU A 648 43.73 28.29 -14.94
N MET A 649 44.09 28.41 -16.21
CA MET A 649 45.31 29.12 -16.62
C MET A 649 45.20 30.64 -16.44
N GLU A 650 44.05 31.20 -16.79
CA GLU A 650 43.72 32.60 -16.54
C GLU A 650 43.68 32.87 -15.03
N PHE A 651 43.04 31.98 -14.26
CA PHE A 651 43.01 32.05 -12.81
C PHE A 651 44.43 32.14 -12.23
N ALA A 652 45.32 31.22 -12.64
CA ALA A 652 46.69 31.17 -12.14
C ALA A 652 47.48 32.44 -12.46
N TYR A 653 47.28 33.03 -13.65
CA TYR A 653 47.90 34.29 -14.01
C TYR A 653 47.38 35.45 -13.13
N TYR A 654 46.06 35.60 -13.00
CA TYR A 654 45.47 36.70 -12.24
C TYR A 654 45.71 36.63 -10.73
N HIS A 655 46.00 35.45 -10.19
CA HIS A 655 46.40 35.27 -8.79
C HIS A 655 47.92 35.36 -8.57
N GLY A 656 48.67 35.76 -9.60
CA GLY A 656 50.10 36.03 -9.51
C GLY A 656 50.98 34.79 -9.41
N PHE A 657 50.46 33.61 -9.78
CA PHE A 657 51.28 32.41 -9.82
C PHE A 657 52.23 32.44 -11.03
N LEU A 658 51.78 33.00 -12.16
CA LEU A 658 52.59 33.06 -13.38
C LEU A 658 53.29 34.42 -13.53
N ASP A 659 54.58 34.41 -13.85
CA ASP A 659 55.31 35.62 -14.24
C ASP A 659 54.88 36.14 -15.62
N GLU A 660 54.87 37.47 -15.79
CA GLU A 660 54.48 38.18 -17.00
C GLU A 660 55.20 37.67 -18.26
N LYS A 661 56.52 37.41 -18.18
CA LYS A 661 57.29 36.96 -19.36
C LYS A 661 56.88 35.56 -19.78
N LEU A 662 56.65 34.70 -18.79
CA LEU A 662 56.31 33.31 -19.00
C LEU A 662 54.87 33.17 -19.52
N TRP A 663 53.94 33.99 -19.01
CA TRP A 663 52.58 34.09 -19.53
C TRP A 663 52.55 34.56 -21.00
N ASN A 664 53.25 35.66 -21.32
CA ASN A 664 53.32 36.18 -22.68
C ASN A 664 54.00 35.20 -23.64
N GLN A 665 55.03 34.48 -23.19
CA GLN A 665 55.65 33.41 -23.96
C GLN A 665 54.64 32.29 -24.23
N PHE A 666 53.92 31.84 -23.21
CA PHE A 666 52.89 30.82 -23.36
C PHE A 666 51.82 31.26 -24.35
N LEU A 667 51.27 32.47 -24.23
CA LEU A 667 50.26 32.99 -25.15
C LEU A 667 50.77 33.03 -26.59
N LYS A 668 51.99 33.55 -26.80
CA LYS A 668 52.58 33.66 -28.14
C LYS A 668 52.83 32.30 -28.78
N GLU A 669 53.37 31.35 -28.03
CA GLU A 669 53.77 30.04 -28.55
C GLU A 669 52.62 29.03 -28.63
N CYS A 670 51.58 29.19 -27.82
CA CYS A 670 50.54 28.18 -27.60
C CYS A 670 49.11 28.65 -27.85
N CYS A 671 48.87 29.97 -27.86
CA CYS A 671 47.53 30.56 -27.93
C CYS A 671 47.39 31.62 -29.02
N HIS A 672 48.30 31.66 -30.00
CA HIS A 672 48.32 32.68 -31.06
C HIS A 672 48.31 34.14 -30.53
N GLY A 673 48.84 34.36 -29.33
CA GLY A 673 48.90 35.66 -28.67
C GLY A 673 47.62 36.13 -27.96
N ILE A 674 46.55 35.32 -27.92
CA ILE A 674 45.26 35.70 -27.33
C ILE A 674 44.83 34.65 -26.31
N ALA A 675 44.54 35.06 -25.08
CA ALA A 675 44.10 34.16 -24.01
C ALA A 675 42.69 33.60 -24.26
N ASP A 676 41.74 34.46 -24.64
CA ASP A 676 40.30 34.16 -24.71
C ASP A 676 39.90 33.01 -25.65
N ASN A 677 40.75 32.67 -26.63
CA ASN A 677 40.50 31.59 -27.61
C ASN A 677 41.52 30.43 -27.50
N CYS A 678 42.30 30.38 -26.42
CA CYS A 678 43.28 29.34 -26.26
C CYS A 678 42.65 28.02 -25.80
N ASN A 679 42.97 26.93 -26.51
CA ASN A 679 42.61 25.59 -26.04
C ASN A 679 43.67 25.06 -25.06
N TYR A 680 43.48 25.37 -23.78
CA TYR A 680 44.39 24.95 -22.72
C TYR A 680 44.35 23.44 -22.39
N ARG A 681 43.37 22.70 -22.94
CA ARG A 681 43.20 21.25 -22.75
C ARG A 681 43.99 20.46 -23.80
N ASN A 682 43.87 20.83 -25.07
CA ASN A 682 44.52 20.16 -26.20
C ASN A 682 45.76 20.93 -26.69
N LEU A 683 46.78 20.96 -25.83
CA LEU A 683 48.05 21.62 -26.13
C LEU A 683 49.01 20.69 -26.89
N SER A 684 49.83 21.27 -27.78
CA SER A 684 50.97 20.54 -28.37
C SER A 684 51.94 20.05 -27.29
N ALA A 685 52.73 19.01 -27.56
CA ALA A 685 53.72 18.49 -26.60
C ALA A 685 54.71 19.57 -26.11
N LYS A 686 55.03 20.56 -26.97
CA LYS A 686 55.84 21.72 -26.61
C LYS A 686 55.11 22.62 -25.60
N CYS A 687 53.85 22.94 -25.88
CA CYS A 687 53.01 23.77 -25.03
C CYS A 687 52.66 23.10 -23.71
N TYR A 688 52.50 21.78 -23.70
CA TYR A 688 52.32 21.00 -22.49
C TYR A 688 53.56 21.08 -21.58
N LYS A 689 54.78 21.11 -22.12
CA LYS A 689 56.00 21.32 -21.31
C LYS A 689 56.04 22.71 -20.67
N ILE A 690 55.63 23.75 -21.40
CA ILE A 690 55.53 25.10 -20.83
C ILE A 690 54.44 25.12 -19.75
N LYS A 691 53.26 24.56 -20.00
CA LYS A 691 52.19 24.35 -19.00
C LYS A 691 52.69 23.60 -17.77
N ARG A 692 53.52 22.56 -17.95
CA ARG A 692 54.09 21.78 -16.86
C ARG A 692 55.10 22.56 -15.99
N ALA A 693 55.81 23.52 -16.58
CA ALA A 693 56.67 24.44 -15.83
C ALA A 693 55.86 25.48 -15.02
N LEU A 694 54.56 25.62 -15.29
CA LEU A 694 53.59 26.45 -14.57
C LEU A 694 52.90 25.69 -13.43
N GLU A 695 53.35 24.48 -13.10
CA GLU A 695 52.78 23.68 -12.02
C GLU A 695 53.43 24.03 -10.69
N PHE A 696 52.69 24.71 -9.81
CA PHE A 696 53.16 25.08 -8.48
C PHE A 696 52.99 23.92 -7.51
N ASP A 697 54.09 23.23 -7.20
CA ASP A 697 54.15 22.29 -6.08
C ASP A 697 54.00 23.05 -4.75
N GLY A 698 53.19 22.51 -3.83
CA GLY A 698 53.04 23.05 -2.47
C GLY A 698 51.87 24.01 -2.22
N ILE A 699 51.13 24.44 -3.25
CA ILE A 699 49.93 25.27 -3.08
C ILE A 699 48.71 24.39 -2.78
N ASN A 700 47.85 24.81 -1.84
CA ASN A 700 46.56 24.16 -1.59
C ASN A 700 45.60 24.45 -2.75
N GLY A 701 45.17 23.41 -3.46
CA GLY A 701 44.27 23.57 -4.62
C GLY A 701 42.82 23.89 -4.25
N TYR A 702 42.42 23.61 -3.01
CA TYR A 702 41.07 23.91 -2.55
C TYR A 702 40.97 25.34 -2.00
N ASP A 703 42.08 25.95 -1.57
CA ASP A 703 42.15 27.36 -1.16
C ASP A 703 43.58 27.84 -1.28
N VAL A 704 43.85 28.67 -2.29
CA VAL A 704 45.22 29.10 -2.60
C VAL A 704 45.88 29.95 -1.51
N TYR A 705 45.11 30.51 -0.58
CA TYR A 705 45.65 31.31 0.52
C TYR A 705 45.80 30.52 1.83
N ARG A 706 45.33 29.26 1.87
CA ARG A 706 45.38 28.42 3.07
C ARG A 706 46.55 27.43 3.03
N PRO A 707 47.25 27.22 4.15
CA PRO A 707 48.26 26.16 4.21
C PRO A 707 47.62 24.77 4.04
N CYS A 708 48.36 23.85 3.41
CA CYS A 708 47.96 22.44 3.37
C CYS A 708 48.11 21.77 4.74
N GLU A 709 47.06 21.08 5.17
CA GLU A 709 47.05 20.20 6.35
C GLU A 709 47.50 18.77 5.95
N SER A 710 48.12 18.02 6.87
CA SER A 710 48.57 16.63 6.63
C SER A 710 48.24 15.70 7.79
N ASN A 711 47.79 14.47 7.47
CA ASN A 711 47.44 13.42 8.45
C ASN A 711 48.65 12.82 9.20
N GLN A 712 49.90 13.09 8.81
CA GLN A 712 51.11 12.58 9.47
C GLN A 712 52.01 13.70 10.01
N LYS A 713 52.34 13.65 11.32
CA LYS A 713 53.33 14.56 11.93
C LYS A 713 54.71 14.33 11.30
N GLY A 714 55.24 15.33 10.60
CA GLY A 714 56.64 15.36 10.14
C GLY A 714 56.89 15.01 8.66
N GLN A 715 55.87 14.73 7.84
CA GLN A 715 56.05 14.65 6.38
C GLN A 715 56.20 16.05 5.76
N LYS A 716 57.02 16.17 4.70
CA LYS A 716 57.12 17.40 3.90
C LYS A 716 55.73 17.75 3.36
N ARG A 717 55.29 18.99 3.55
CA ARG A 717 54.03 19.56 3.05
C ARG A 717 54.07 19.66 1.51
N THR A 718 53.99 18.55 0.80
CA THR A 718 53.96 18.55 -0.67
C THR A 718 52.51 18.58 -1.13
N GLY A 719 52.04 19.79 -1.47
CA GLY A 719 50.82 19.95 -2.27
C GLY A 719 50.95 19.19 -3.60
N ASN A 720 49.82 18.85 -4.22
CA ASN A 720 49.82 18.17 -5.52
C ASN A 720 50.54 19.01 -6.60
N SER A 721 51.31 18.34 -7.47
CA SER A 721 51.63 18.91 -8.78
C SER A 721 50.33 19.21 -9.50
N PHE A 722 50.25 20.34 -10.18
CA PHE A 722 49.06 20.80 -10.89
C PHE A 722 48.55 19.73 -11.89
N SER A 723 49.44 18.91 -12.47
CA SER A 723 49.11 17.76 -13.34
C SER A 723 48.42 16.58 -12.64
N GLN A 724 48.71 16.31 -11.36
CA GLN A 724 48.10 15.20 -10.62
C GLN A 724 46.69 15.54 -10.08
N ARG A 725 46.28 16.81 -10.11
CA ARG A 725 44.98 17.28 -9.59
C ARG A 725 43.79 16.79 -10.39
N PHE A 726 43.97 16.53 -11.68
CA PHE A 726 42.88 16.12 -12.57
C PHE A 726 42.33 14.74 -12.29
N SER A 727 43.18 13.78 -11.91
CA SER A 727 42.73 12.45 -11.47
C SER A 727 42.11 12.46 -10.07
N ALA A 728 42.43 13.46 -9.25
CA ALA A 728 42.11 13.46 -7.82
C ALA A 728 40.78 14.16 -7.46
N ILE A 729 40.32 15.10 -8.28
CA ILE A 729 39.02 15.78 -8.12
C ILE A 729 37.92 14.96 -8.81
N THR A 730 38.29 14.02 -9.69
CA THR A 730 37.35 13.36 -10.61
C THR A 730 37.27 11.83 -10.48
N GLY A 731 38.11 11.15 -9.70
CA GLY A 731 38.00 9.70 -9.48
C GLY A 731 37.82 9.35 -8.00
N PRO A 732 37.45 8.09 -7.67
CA PRO A 732 37.62 7.55 -6.33
C PRO A 732 39.12 7.53 -6.01
N THR A 733 39.61 8.60 -5.38
CA THR A 733 40.99 8.66 -4.91
C THR A 733 41.19 7.75 -3.72
N ASP A 734 42.40 7.20 -3.61
CA ASP A 734 42.93 6.52 -2.42
C ASP A 734 42.36 7.14 -1.11
N PRO A 735 41.58 6.37 -0.33
CA PRO A 735 40.96 6.82 0.92
C PRO A 735 41.94 7.43 1.93
N GLN A 736 43.24 7.11 1.82
CA GLN A 736 44.27 7.53 2.77
C GLN A 736 44.98 8.85 2.39
N ASN A 737 44.62 9.49 1.27
CA ASN A 737 45.50 10.51 0.66
C ASN A 737 44.77 11.73 0.05
N VAL A 738 43.71 12.24 0.68
CA VAL A 738 43.19 13.58 0.35
C VAL A 738 44.20 14.63 0.83
N LYS A 739 45.12 15.02 -0.06
CA LYS A 739 46.16 16.01 0.28
C LYS A 739 45.53 17.35 0.66
N CYS A 740 46.10 18.02 1.66
CA CYS A 740 45.69 19.32 2.19
C CYS A 740 44.42 19.31 3.05
N PHE A 741 44.05 18.16 3.62
CA PHE A 741 42.85 18.01 4.45
C PHE A 741 43.10 17.02 5.59
N ASN A 742 42.68 17.35 6.82
CA ASN A 742 42.73 16.42 7.96
C ASN A 742 41.32 16.02 8.42
N ASP A 743 41.00 14.75 8.22
CA ASP A 743 39.71 14.13 8.55
C ASP A 743 39.80 13.12 9.72
N THR A 744 40.98 12.98 10.32
CA THR A 744 41.27 11.97 11.36
C THR A 744 40.22 11.97 12.48
N ALA A 745 39.89 13.14 13.01
CA ALA A 745 38.92 13.26 14.11
C ALA A 745 37.51 12.80 13.69
N VAL A 746 37.06 13.17 12.49
CA VAL A 746 35.74 12.80 11.97
C VAL A 746 35.70 11.29 11.68
N PHE A 747 36.78 10.75 11.11
CA PHE A 747 36.94 9.32 10.90
C PHE A 747 36.86 8.54 12.23
N THR A 748 37.58 8.99 13.26
CA THR A 748 37.53 8.37 14.59
C THR A 748 36.13 8.42 15.19
N TYR A 749 35.45 9.57 15.10
CA TYR A 749 34.13 9.76 15.69
C TYR A 749 33.06 8.92 15.01
N LEU A 750 32.93 8.99 13.67
CA LEU A 750 31.88 8.28 12.92
C LEU A 750 32.11 6.77 12.82
N ASN A 751 33.33 6.30 13.08
CA ASN A 751 33.61 4.87 13.21
C ASN A 751 33.55 4.34 14.64
N ASN A 752 33.34 5.20 15.65
CA ASN A 752 33.13 4.76 17.02
C ASN A 752 31.85 3.90 17.11
N LYS A 753 31.93 2.77 17.84
CA LYS A 753 30.82 1.81 17.97
C LYS A 753 29.55 2.42 18.57
N GLU A 754 29.69 3.24 19.61
CA GLU A 754 28.54 3.87 20.29
C GLU A 754 27.90 4.91 19.38
N VAL A 755 28.72 5.67 18.62
CA VAL A 755 28.25 6.62 17.63
C VAL A 755 27.52 5.90 16.49
N LYS A 756 28.08 4.82 15.94
CA LYS A 756 27.40 3.99 14.93
C LYS A 756 26.06 3.46 15.43
N GLN A 757 26.00 3.02 16.68
CA GLN A 757 24.74 2.56 17.28
C GLN A 757 23.71 3.69 17.40
N ALA A 758 24.12 4.86 17.90
CA ALA A 758 23.26 6.04 18.02
C ALA A 758 22.73 6.53 16.66
N LEU A 759 23.53 6.41 15.61
CA LEU A 759 23.15 6.75 14.24
C LEU A 759 22.44 5.60 13.49
N HIS A 760 22.12 4.50 14.17
CA HIS A 760 21.46 3.34 13.59
C HIS A 760 22.18 2.76 12.36
N ILE A 761 23.51 2.80 12.37
CA ILE A 761 24.35 2.29 11.29
C ILE A 761 24.26 0.76 11.23
N SER A 762 24.02 0.24 10.04
CA SER A 762 23.89 -1.20 9.80
C SER A 762 25.23 -1.90 10.05
N PRO A 763 25.25 -3.11 10.65
CA PRO A 763 26.45 -3.93 10.70
C PRO A 763 26.99 -4.32 9.31
N LYS A 764 26.17 -4.18 8.25
CA LYS A 764 26.56 -4.40 6.85
C LYS A 764 27.16 -3.16 6.19
N ALA A 765 27.11 -2.00 6.84
CA ALA A 765 27.69 -0.78 6.32
C ALA A 765 29.22 -0.83 6.34
N PHE A 766 29.83 -0.13 5.40
CA PHE A 766 31.28 -0.01 5.32
C PHE A 766 31.84 0.85 6.47
N GLU A 767 33.15 0.84 6.66
CA GLU A 767 33.79 1.87 7.48
C GLU A 767 33.66 3.22 6.80
N TRP A 768 33.33 4.23 7.60
CA TRP A 768 33.20 5.58 7.09
C TRP A 768 34.57 6.14 6.73
N THR A 769 34.71 6.70 5.54
CA THR A 769 35.89 7.45 5.09
C THR A 769 35.45 8.73 4.39
N VAL A 770 36.33 9.73 4.33
CA VAL A 770 36.05 10.98 3.59
C VAL A 770 35.86 10.73 2.09
N CYS A 771 36.62 9.78 1.54
CA CYS A 771 36.56 9.31 0.16
C CYS A 771 36.46 7.79 0.17
N SER A 772 35.37 7.24 -0.34
CA SER A 772 35.12 5.81 -0.43
C SER A 772 35.92 5.18 -1.57
N GLY A 773 36.58 4.07 -1.27
CA GLY A 773 37.15 3.15 -2.26
C GLY A 773 36.22 1.98 -2.58
N ASN A 774 34.98 1.98 -2.05
CA ASN A 774 34.02 0.87 -2.14
C ASN A 774 33.05 1.03 -3.32
N LEU A 775 33.40 1.82 -4.34
CA LEU A 775 32.60 1.94 -5.56
C LEU A 775 33.43 2.27 -6.80
N GLN A 776 32.99 1.74 -7.94
CA GLN A 776 33.47 2.06 -9.28
C GLN A 776 32.48 2.98 -9.97
N TYR A 777 32.86 4.25 -10.13
CA TYR A 777 31.96 5.29 -10.65
C TYR A 777 32.24 5.63 -12.11
N TYR A 778 31.23 5.50 -12.96
CA TYR A 778 31.30 5.87 -14.39
C TYR A 778 30.64 7.22 -14.65
N LYS A 779 31.42 8.14 -15.20
CA LYS A 779 30.96 9.49 -15.57
C LYS A 779 30.34 9.50 -16.95
N GLN A 780 29.22 10.18 -17.08
CA GLN A 780 28.47 10.31 -18.33
C GLN A 780 28.39 11.75 -18.82
N TYR A 781 28.48 12.73 -17.91
CA TYR A 781 28.32 14.13 -18.26
C TYR A 781 29.63 14.92 -18.16
N GLU A 782 29.92 15.67 -19.21
CA GLU A 782 31.05 16.61 -19.29
C GLU A 782 30.63 18.07 -19.06
N ASN A 783 29.36 18.41 -19.31
CA ASN A 783 28.77 19.71 -19.05
C ASN A 783 27.29 19.58 -18.68
N MET A 784 26.73 20.65 -18.09
CA MET A 784 25.38 20.68 -17.52
C MET A 784 24.48 21.77 -18.13
N TYR A 785 24.79 22.29 -19.31
CA TYR A 785 24.01 23.39 -19.90
C TYR A 785 22.55 22.98 -20.16
N LYS A 786 22.33 21.76 -20.63
CA LYS A 786 20.99 21.26 -20.96
C LYS A 786 20.16 21.11 -19.69
N GLU A 787 20.71 20.42 -18.70
CA GLU A 787 20.05 20.07 -17.45
C GLU A 787 19.71 21.34 -16.65
N ILE A 788 20.64 22.30 -16.54
CA ILE A 788 20.36 23.58 -15.88
C ILE A 788 19.27 24.38 -16.61
N LYS A 789 19.26 24.40 -17.95
CA LYS A 789 18.19 25.07 -18.70
C LYS A 789 16.83 24.44 -18.43
N GLU A 790 16.75 23.11 -18.42
CA GLU A 790 15.51 22.39 -18.11
C GLU A 790 14.99 22.74 -16.70
N VAL A 791 15.87 22.84 -15.70
CA VAL A 791 15.51 23.30 -14.35
C VAL A 791 14.97 24.74 -14.36
N ILE A 792 15.64 25.66 -15.05
CA ILE A 792 15.22 27.07 -15.14
C ILE A 792 13.87 27.21 -15.86
N GLU A 793 13.67 26.50 -16.97
CA GLU A 793 12.41 26.50 -17.72
C GLU A 793 11.25 25.89 -16.92
N ALA A 794 11.54 24.99 -15.97
CA ALA A 794 10.57 24.49 -14.99
C ALA A 794 10.26 25.50 -13.86
N ASN A 795 10.76 26.75 -13.95
CA ASN A 795 10.53 27.85 -13.00
C ASN A 795 11.10 27.57 -11.58
N VAL A 796 12.13 26.73 -11.50
CA VAL A 796 12.90 26.44 -10.28
C VAL A 796 14.03 27.47 -10.16
N ALA A 797 14.21 28.07 -8.98
CA ALA A 797 15.28 29.04 -8.75
C ALA A 797 16.67 28.38 -8.74
N VAL A 798 17.67 28.98 -9.37
CA VAL A 798 19.03 28.43 -9.44
C VAL A 798 20.02 29.41 -8.83
N LEU A 799 20.73 28.99 -7.78
CA LEU A 799 21.86 29.72 -7.19
C LEU A 799 23.15 28.97 -7.47
N LEU A 800 24.04 29.59 -8.24
CA LEU A 800 25.40 29.11 -8.48
C LEU A 800 26.35 29.98 -7.66
N TYR A 801 27.06 29.39 -6.69
CA TYR A 801 27.96 30.15 -5.83
C TYR A 801 29.38 29.57 -5.84
N PHE A 802 30.38 30.45 -5.85
CA PHE A 802 31.79 30.04 -6.00
C PHE A 802 32.71 30.82 -5.06
N GLY A 803 33.58 30.09 -4.36
CA GLY A 803 34.71 30.69 -3.66
C GLY A 803 35.71 31.25 -4.65
N ASP A 804 36.17 32.46 -4.43
CA ASP A 804 37.13 33.13 -5.33
C ASP A 804 38.57 32.57 -5.21
N THR A 805 38.87 31.78 -4.17
CA THR A 805 40.19 31.17 -3.97
C THR A 805 40.26 29.70 -4.37
N ASP A 806 39.14 29.12 -4.85
CA ASP A 806 39.07 27.73 -5.28
C ASP A 806 39.66 27.53 -6.69
N THR A 807 40.66 26.67 -6.81
CA THR A 807 41.20 26.26 -8.12
C THR A 807 40.61 24.94 -8.63
N ALA A 808 39.97 24.15 -7.76
CA ALA A 808 39.40 22.86 -8.12
C ALA A 808 38.15 23.02 -8.99
N CYS A 809 37.24 23.91 -8.59
CA CYS A 809 36.03 24.26 -9.33
C CYS A 809 35.90 25.79 -9.35
N ASN A 810 36.72 26.41 -10.22
CA ASN A 810 37.03 27.82 -10.08
C ASN A 810 35.88 28.75 -10.47
N PHE A 811 35.82 29.92 -9.84
CA PHE A 811 34.74 30.88 -10.04
C PHE A 811 34.64 31.41 -11.49
N LEU A 812 35.75 31.45 -12.25
CA LEU A 812 35.74 31.90 -13.65
C LEU A 812 34.96 30.92 -14.54
N MET A 813 35.09 29.61 -14.30
CA MET A 813 34.26 28.60 -14.97
C MET A 813 32.79 28.84 -14.66
N GLY A 814 32.44 29.05 -13.38
CA GLY A 814 31.06 29.35 -12.98
C GLY A 814 30.52 30.62 -13.65
N GLN A 815 31.35 31.66 -13.77
CA GLN A 815 30.94 32.91 -14.42
C GLN A 815 30.69 32.71 -15.92
N LYS A 816 31.67 32.14 -16.63
CA LYS A 816 31.58 31.88 -18.08
C LYS A 816 30.44 30.89 -18.38
N PHE A 817 30.22 29.88 -17.53
CA PHE A 817 29.10 28.94 -17.65
C PHE A 817 27.75 29.67 -17.55
N SER A 818 27.61 30.53 -16.53
CA SER A 818 26.38 31.30 -16.30
C SER A 818 26.04 32.22 -17.47
N GLU A 819 27.05 32.89 -18.03
CA GLU A 819 26.88 33.75 -19.23
C GLU A 819 26.50 32.92 -20.47
N ARG A 820 27.14 31.76 -20.68
CA ARG A 820 26.89 30.85 -21.82
C ARG A 820 25.51 30.18 -21.80
N LEU A 821 24.78 30.23 -20.70
CA LEU A 821 23.37 29.81 -20.68
C LEU A 821 22.50 30.70 -21.58
N GLY A 822 22.88 31.95 -21.81
CA GLY A 822 22.23 32.87 -22.77
C GLY A 822 20.99 33.59 -22.23
N TYR A 823 20.82 33.65 -20.91
CA TYR A 823 19.74 34.36 -20.24
C TYR A 823 20.00 35.88 -20.15
N GLN A 824 18.95 36.69 -20.14
CA GLN A 824 19.09 38.15 -20.14
C GLN A 824 19.50 38.64 -18.74
N LEU A 825 20.36 39.66 -18.67
CA LEU A 825 20.71 40.26 -17.39
C LEU A 825 19.50 40.99 -16.80
N LYS A 826 19.13 40.61 -15.57
CA LYS A 826 18.15 41.34 -14.76
C LYS A 826 18.83 42.45 -13.97
N GLU A 827 20.00 42.16 -13.41
CA GLU A 827 20.80 43.11 -12.65
C GLU A 827 22.28 42.90 -12.96
N GLN A 828 23.00 44.00 -13.23
CA GLN A 828 24.44 43.95 -13.47
C GLN A 828 25.19 43.52 -12.21
N LYS A 829 26.42 43.02 -12.40
CA LYS A 829 27.29 42.56 -11.31
C LYS A 829 27.42 43.63 -10.23
N LYS A 830 27.03 43.29 -9.00
CA LYS A 830 27.08 44.17 -7.84
C LYS A 830 27.71 43.48 -6.63
N PRO A 831 28.32 44.23 -5.69
CA PRO A 831 28.73 43.65 -4.43
C PRO A 831 27.50 43.25 -3.60
N TRP A 832 27.60 42.15 -2.87
CA TRP A 832 26.70 41.81 -1.77
C TRP A 832 27.45 41.92 -0.45
N THR A 833 26.74 42.27 0.61
CA THR A 833 27.36 42.62 1.90
C THR A 833 26.86 41.76 3.03
N PHE A 834 27.76 41.40 3.93
CA PHE A 834 27.46 40.77 5.21
C PHE A 834 28.15 41.58 6.32
N ASP A 835 27.41 41.91 7.38
CA ASP A 835 27.91 42.71 8.52
C ASP A 835 28.64 44.01 8.12
N GLY A 836 28.08 44.73 7.13
CA GLY A 836 28.65 45.98 6.63
C GLY A 836 29.92 45.85 5.77
N GLN A 837 30.37 44.63 5.48
CA GLN A 837 31.52 44.34 4.61
C GLN A 837 31.09 43.66 3.31
N VAL A 838 31.84 43.88 2.23
CA VAL A 838 31.62 43.16 0.97
C VAL A 838 31.99 41.70 1.18
N ALA A 839 31.00 40.81 1.04
CA ALA A 839 31.18 39.37 1.16
C ALA A 839 31.39 38.69 -0.20
N GLY A 840 31.15 39.40 -1.30
CA GLY A 840 31.45 38.96 -2.66
C GLY A 840 30.66 39.74 -3.70
N PHE A 841 30.48 39.15 -4.89
CA PHE A 841 29.75 39.78 -6.00
C PHE A 841 28.67 38.86 -6.54
N LEU A 842 27.53 39.41 -6.93
CA LEU A 842 26.46 38.64 -7.55
C LEU A 842 26.00 39.27 -8.87
N THR A 843 25.57 38.40 -9.78
CA THR A 843 24.95 38.75 -11.06
C THR A 843 23.61 38.03 -11.13
N GLN A 844 22.53 38.77 -11.43
CA GLN A 844 21.19 38.19 -11.56
C GLN A 844 20.76 38.21 -13.02
N TYR A 845 20.30 37.05 -13.48
CA TYR A 845 19.71 36.87 -14.79
C TYR A 845 18.18 36.83 -14.66
N ASP A 846 17.48 36.90 -15.79
CA ASP A 846 16.05 36.60 -15.84
C ASP A 846 15.78 35.13 -15.46
N LYS A 847 14.50 34.78 -15.28
CA LYS A 847 14.07 33.41 -14.92
C LYS A 847 14.71 32.82 -13.64
N LYS A 848 15.08 33.67 -12.67
CA LYS A 848 15.55 33.27 -11.32
C LYS A 848 16.91 32.54 -11.27
N LEU A 849 17.81 32.85 -12.19
CA LEU A 849 19.21 32.42 -12.12
C LEU A 849 20.07 33.49 -11.43
N THR A 850 20.83 33.08 -10.41
CA THR A 850 21.80 33.93 -9.70
C THR A 850 23.18 33.27 -9.72
N TYR A 851 24.19 34.02 -10.18
CA TYR A 851 25.60 33.67 -10.02
C TYR A 851 26.20 34.54 -8.91
N MET A 852 26.97 33.94 -8.02
CA MET A 852 27.56 34.62 -6.86
C MET A 852 29.00 34.17 -6.62
N THR A 853 29.88 35.09 -6.28
CA THR A 853 31.19 34.79 -5.68
C THR A 853 31.18 35.05 -4.19
N ILE A 854 32.01 34.32 -3.44
CA ILE A 854 32.27 34.55 -2.02
C ILE A 854 33.75 34.91 -1.87
N LEU A 855 33.99 36.12 -1.37
CA LEU A 855 35.31 36.69 -1.23
C LEU A 855 36.12 35.98 -0.12
N GLY A 856 37.32 35.54 -0.47
CA GLY A 856 38.21 34.81 0.42
C GLY A 856 37.68 33.45 0.86
N ALA A 857 36.83 32.81 0.05
CA ALA A 857 36.38 31.44 0.28
C ALA A 857 37.05 30.49 -0.73
N GLY A 858 37.46 29.31 -0.25
CA GLY A 858 37.89 28.22 -1.12
C GLY A 858 36.77 27.24 -1.46
N HIS A 859 37.13 25.99 -1.73
CA HIS A 859 36.25 24.93 -2.22
C HIS A 859 35.10 24.56 -1.28
N MET A 860 35.30 24.67 0.03
CA MET A 860 34.30 24.35 1.05
C MET A 860 33.69 25.65 1.60
N ALA A 861 33.02 26.42 0.74
CA ALA A 861 32.58 27.77 1.09
C ALA A 861 31.62 27.81 2.32
N PRO A 862 30.64 26.89 2.46
CA PRO A 862 29.77 26.78 3.64
C PRO A 862 30.52 26.51 4.96
N GLU A 863 31.74 25.99 4.89
CA GLU A 863 32.56 25.74 6.08
C GLU A 863 33.56 26.86 6.35
N TRP A 864 34.24 27.36 5.31
CA TRP A 864 35.33 28.34 5.47
C TRP A 864 34.84 29.79 5.52
N ARG A 865 33.62 30.05 5.03
CA ARG A 865 32.88 31.32 5.16
C ARG A 865 31.46 31.05 5.65
N ALA A 866 31.36 30.29 6.74
CA ALA A 866 30.10 29.80 7.27
C ALA A 866 29.09 30.92 7.63
N PRO A 867 29.47 32.05 8.26
CA PRO A 867 28.54 33.14 8.55
C PRO A 867 27.96 33.77 7.27
N GLU A 868 28.81 34.07 6.29
CA GLU A 868 28.41 34.68 5.03
C GLU A 868 27.52 33.73 4.22
N MET A 869 27.86 32.44 4.19
CA MET A 869 27.06 31.41 3.51
C MET A 869 25.76 31.09 4.22
N ASN A 870 25.72 31.12 5.56
CA ASN A 870 24.48 30.98 6.32
C ASN A 870 23.49 32.10 5.94
N TYR A 871 23.96 33.34 5.88
CA TYR A 871 23.16 34.48 5.43
C TYR A 871 22.66 34.28 3.99
N ALA A 872 23.57 34.06 3.04
CA ALA A 872 23.20 33.94 1.63
C ALA A 872 22.22 32.79 1.37
N MET A 873 22.45 31.62 2.00
CA MET A 873 21.57 30.47 1.87
C MET A 873 20.20 30.72 2.50
N LYS A 874 20.14 31.38 3.66
CA LYS A 874 18.88 31.80 4.28
C LYS A 874 18.07 32.69 3.34
N GLN A 875 18.67 33.71 2.73
CA GLN A 875 17.96 34.59 1.80
C GLN A 875 17.44 33.80 0.60
N PHE A 876 18.26 32.91 0.03
CA PHE A 876 17.87 32.07 -1.10
C PHE A 876 16.65 31.18 -0.80
N VAL A 877 16.68 30.42 0.30
CA VAL A 877 15.58 29.48 0.63
C VAL A 877 14.32 30.19 1.15
N THR A 878 14.44 31.44 1.61
CA THR A 878 13.30 32.28 2.00
C THR A 878 12.84 33.22 0.89
N SER A 879 13.41 33.09 -0.32
CA SER A 879 13.11 33.93 -1.49
C SER A 879 13.27 35.43 -1.25
N GLN A 880 14.23 35.80 -0.41
CA GLN A 880 14.61 37.17 -0.12
C GLN A 880 15.87 37.55 -0.93
N PRO A 881 16.10 38.84 -1.20
CA PRO A 881 17.35 39.30 -1.83
C PRO A 881 18.57 38.99 -0.96
N ILE A 882 19.66 38.57 -1.59
CA ILE A 882 20.99 38.40 -0.97
C ILE A 882 21.63 39.77 -0.78
#